data_AF-A0A210QA52-F1
#
_entry.id   AF-A0A210QA52-F1
#
_cell.length_a   1.000
_cell.length_b   1.000
_cell.length_c   1.000
_cell.angle_alpha   90.00
_cell.angle_beta   90.00
_cell.angle_gamma   90.00
#
_symmetry.space_group_name_H-M   'P 1'
#
loop_
_entity.id
_entity.type
_entity.pdbx_description
1 polymer ?
#
loop_
_entity_poly.entity_id
_entity_poly.type
_entity_poly.pdbx_seq_one_letter_code
_entity_poly.pdbx_strand_id
1 'polypeptide(L)'
;MCEAGRSWVSGMAWSVWYILVLQAWFTAPALSNCDFPSYLPPGVVWTATYRNKGYLTLYFKQNMIDAMYCPGPDQTCVKYERSCIQEVEAGKYLVKHQPKGRDSFNSHAEFMCMQFIKRSDYIVQFKTSAKLNYQNPDFCSEENLNLDHWPILSPSMMKSPPITCPIVGGYNMRIHGPEGDICPGKLVLPRMESECEDGDGIRFDFRYNECLHPNLKMRIQQSVKCVTSWDYGKYTFVILRPDTDEFEAWCLRITRESVGEVKQIHLFMDPVCDPGTGNGRGQITKTDNYLSITLQKITIPSVCANEFEGCNDRRFCDNEVVEFCHLSCNRCEPETEPCTFQENIRGSWLLDTRDGPQYMNISSYKLFVPKFGRFHCLARNVSENESRTALLHVFDNGCFPRFACLEMYQPATSVRQFRLSNRVNWPHWPIDEAERFTCKDNKFKTLIEMGESTRKVNIPTQVLLETKVHYSTNCKLPDHLGLKANSLFFREGDKCNGCLIYDPATRPDKIDIVKINCEEAANHIQYLCLATLDLGPNTRGVVTGTKPDREGRMTKFYCWVFTLDGTKRKIIVLKAADCNMLSVEKVLEGLLTPEGKFDVVDSVPGACPPLGNEGQYNSVNMIPIEEIPLTIHERSTSRPNSINTKPPITNVQSQHTDNKSASSRGSYASSIVMALIIQSLLTRKNLA
;
A
#
# COMPACT_ATOMS: atom_id res chain seq x y z
N MET A 1 55.30 71.78 15.58
CA MET A 1 54.99 72.49 16.84
C MET A 1 53.49 72.50 16.97
N CYS A 2 52.95 71.61 17.81
CA CYS A 2 52.43 71.94 19.15
C CYS A 2 51.09 72.69 19.06
N GLU A 3 50.03 72.40 19.80
CA GLU A 3 49.71 71.41 20.83
C GLU A 3 48.24 71.65 21.21
N ALA A 4 47.60 70.63 21.79
CA ALA A 4 46.47 70.67 22.75
C ALA A 4 45.28 71.62 22.46
N GLY A 5 44.05 71.14 22.22
CA GLY A 5 43.33 70.21 23.10
C GLY A 5 42.37 71.00 24.01
N ARG A 6 41.19 71.39 23.48
CA ARG A 6 40.10 72.05 24.21
C ARG A 6 38.72 71.46 23.90
N SER A 7 37.93 71.43 24.98
CA SER A 7 36.48 71.55 25.12
C SER A 7 35.55 70.48 24.57
N TRP A 8 35.03 69.72 25.54
CA TRP A 8 33.61 69.42 25.75
C TRP A 8 32.63 70.25 24.90
N VAL A 9 31.84 69.57 24.08
CA VAL A 9 30.48 70.00 23.72
C VAL A 9 29.57 68.77 23.83
N SER A 10 28.85 68.74 24.95
CA SER A 10 27.59 68.03 25.11
C SER A 10 26.58 68.50 24.07
N GLY A 11 25.92 67.57 23.41
CA GLY A 11 24.66 67.87 22.72
C GLY A 11 24.63 67.46 21.25
N MET A 12 24.69 66.15 20.98
CA MET A 12 24.20 65.54 19.72
C MET A 12 24.22 64.02 19.85
N ALA A 13 23.47 63.47 20.83
CA ALA A 13 23.29 62.02 20.95
C ALA A 13 21.85 61.60 21.30
N TRP A 14 20.96 62.55 21.59
CA TRP A 14 19.57 62.26 21.98
C TRP A 14 18.56 62.33 20.82
N SER A 15 18.95 62.85 19.67
CA SER A 15 18.05 63.02 18.51
C SER A 15 18.04 61.83 17.54
N VAL A 16 19.07 60.98 17.51
CA VAL A 16 19.11 59.79 16.63
C VAL A 16 18.38 58.60 17.26
N TRP A 17 18.38 58.48 18.60
CA TRP A 17 17.61 57.46 19.32
C TRP A 17 16.09 57.73 19.27
N TYR A 18 15.66 59.00 19.31
CA TYR A 18 14.25 59.35 19.20
C TYR A 18 13.66 59.07 17.80
N ILE A 19 14.46 59.23 16.73
CA ILE A 19 13.98 58.99 15.35
C ILE A 19 13.88 57.48 15.03
N LEU A 20 14.78 56.65 15.58
CA LEU A 20 14.68 55.18 15.43
C LEU A 20 13.59 54.56 16.30
N VAL A 21 13.30 55.12 17.50
CA VAL A 21 12.18 54.67 18.34
C VAL A 21 10.82 55.14 17.77
N LEU A 22 10.76 56.31 17.11
CA LEU A 22 9.53 56.77 16.45
C LEU A 22 9.24 56.05 15.12
N GLN A 23 10.23 55.55 14.38
CA GLN A 23 9.96 54.73 13.17
C GLN A 23 9.53 53.29 13.49
N ALA A 24 9.84 52.77 14.68
CA ALA A 24 9.34 51.46 15.13
C ALA A 24 7.87 51.47 15.58
N TRP A 25 7.25 52.65 15.76
CA TRP A 25 5.87 52.79 16.24
C TRP A 25 4.85 53.10 15.13
N PHE A 26 5.29 53.27 13.88
CA PHE A 26 4.43 53.56 12.74
C PHE A 26 4.51 52.53 11.60
N THR A 27 5.04 51.34 11.84
CA THR A 27 4.58 50.18 11.06
C THR A 27 3.20 49.82 11.59
N ALA A 28 2.16 50.53 11.10
CA ALA A 28 0.82 50.00 11.19
C ALA A 28 0.91 48.56 10.68
N PRO A 29 0.57 47.54 11.50
CA PRO A 29 0.61 46.17 11.03
C PRO A 29 -0.21 46.17 9.76
N ALA A 30 0.44 45.85 8.63
CA ALA A 30 -0.26 45.66 7.38
C ALA A 30 -1.44 44.76 7.73
N LEU A 31 -2.68 45.24 7.51
CA LEU A 31 -3.89 44.48 7.76
C LEU A 31 -3.70 43.16 7.01
N SER A 32 -3.25 42.13 7.73
CA SER A 32 -3.01 40.83 7.15
C SER A 32 -4.37 40.37 6.72
N ASN A 33 -4.56 40.21 5.41
CA ASN A 33 -5.80 39.66 4.89
C ASN A 33 -6.09 38.36 5.65
N CYS A 34 -7.27 38.31 6.28
CA CYS A 34 -7.73 37.12 7.00
C CYS A 34 -8.04 36.07 5.93
N ASP A 35 -7.07 35.19 5.67
CA ASP A 35 -7.23 34.10 4.72
C ASP A 35 -7.37 32.78 5.49
N PHE A 36 -8.26 31.92 5.02
CA PHE A 36 -8.37 30.57 5.52
C PHE A 36 -7.11 29.75 5.18
N PRO A 37 -6.86 28.64 5.90
CA PRO A 37 -5.63 27.87 5.71
C PRO A 37 -5.43 27.41 4.26
N SER A 38 -4.22 27.54 3.75
CA SER A 38 -3.87 27.23 2.36
C SER A 38 -4.03 25.75 1.97
N TYR A 39 -4.10 24.84 2.96
CA TYR A 39 -4.41 23.42 2.74
C TYR A 39 -5.89 23.16 2.40
N LEU A 40 -6.74 24.18 2.41
CA LEU A 40 -8.12 24.14 1.91
C LEU A 40 -8.16 24.83 0.54
N PRO A 41 -7.73 24.14 -0.53
CA PRO A 41 -7.52 24.77 -1.83
C PRO A 41 -8.84 25.31 -2.40
N PRO A 42 -8.79 26.49 -3.06
CA PRO A 42 -9.96 27.06 -3.70
C PRO A 42 -10.44 26.17 -4.86
N GLY A 43 -11.76 26.09 -5.04
CA GLY A 43 -12.38 25.31 -6.12
C GLY A 43 -12.54 23.82 -5.84
N VAL A 44 -12.06 23.32 -4.69
CA VAL A 44 -12.31 21.94 -4.25
C VAL A 44 -13.57 21.87 -3.38
N VAL A 45 -14.40 20.87 -3.63
CA VAL A 45 -15.62 20.60 -2.87
C VAL A 45 -15.30 19.77 -1.64
N TRP A 46 -15.77 20.24 -0.49
CA TRP A 46 -15.70 19.51 0.77
C TRP A 46 -17.09 19.15 1.25
N THR A 47 -17.26 17.92 1.75
CA THR A 47 -18.57 17.40 2.13
C THR A 47 -18.54 16.73 3.49
N ALA A 48 -19.60 16.91 4.28
CA ALA A 48 -19.88 16.09 5.46
C ALA A 48 -21.31 15.54 5.36
N THR A 49 -21.48 14.26 5.72
CA THR A 49 -22.79 13.59 5.71
C THR A 49 -23.26 13.40 7.15
N TYR A 50 -24.39 14.02 7.47
CA TYR A 50 -25.02 14.01 8.79
C TYR A 50 -26.15 12.97 8.86
N ARG A 51 -26.65 12.75 10.07
CA ARG A 51 -27.80 11.87 10.36
C ARG A 51 -28.98 12.15 9.40
N ASN A 52 -29.75 11.11 9.07
CA ASN A 52 -30.94 11.17 8.18
C ASN A 52 -30.63 11.58 6.72
N LYS A 53 -29.42 11.27 6.22
CA LYS A 53 -28.95 11.67 4.88
C LYS A 53 -28.85 13.18 4.70
N GLY A 54 -28.74 13.94 5.79
CA GLY A 54 -28.37 15.34 5.70
C GLY A 54 -26.95 15.47 5.16
N TYR A 55 -26.65 16.53 4.41
CA TYR A 55 -25.30 16.77 3.91
C TYR A 55 -24.95 18.26 3.96
N LEU A 56 -23.68 18.54 4.25
CA LEU A 56 -23.07 19.86 4.16
C LEU A 56 -22.09 19.83 3.00
N THR A 57 -22.18 20.83 2.13
CA THR A 57 -21.20 21.09 1.08
C THR A 57 -20.53 22.43 1.36
N LEU A 58 -19.20 22.48 1.31
CA LEU A 58 -18.39 23.67 1.50
C LEU A 58 -17.51 23.91 0.27
N TYR A 59 -17.45 25.17 -0.17
CA TYR A 59 -16.54 25.64 -1.19
C TYR A 59 -15.67 26.73 -0.57
N PHE A 60 -14.37 26.47 -0.50
CA PHE A 60 -13.41 27.43 0.04
C PHE A 60 -12.96 28.41 -1.04
N LYS A 61 -12.87 29.68 -0.65
CA LYS A 61 -12.17 30.78 -1.32
C LYS A 61 -11.14 31.32 -0.32
N GLN A 62 -10.26 32.23 -0.76
CA GLN A 62 -9.17 32.77 0.09
C GLN A 62 -9.66 33.20 1.48
N ASN A 63 -10.64 34.09 1.56
CA ASN A 63 -11.17 34.63 2.82
C ASN A 63 -12.66 34.30 3.08
N MET A 64 -13.23 33.36 2.32
CA MET A 64 -14.68 33.11 2.31
C MET A 64 -14.99 31.62 2.13
N ILE A 65 -16.07 31.15 2.75
CA ILE A 65 -16.62 29.81 2.61
C ILE A 65 -18.07 29.94 2.14
N ASP A 66 -18.36 29.39 0.97
CA ASP A 66 -19.72 29.18 0.51
C ASP A 66 -20.20 27.81 0.99
N ALA A 67 -21.31 27.79 1.73
CA ALA A 67 -21.83 26.59 2.35
C ALA A 67 -23.29 26.33 1.97
N MET A 68 -23.61 25.05 1.82
CA MET A 68 -24.98 24.56 1.62
C MET A 68 -25.22 23.39 2.56
N TYR A 69 -26.20 23.54 3.44
CA TYR A 69 -26.62 22.50 4.39
C TYR A 69 -28.02 22.02 4.04
N CYS A 70 -28.17 20.74 3.76
CA CYS A 70 -29.44 20.08 3.51
C CYS A 70 -29.69 19.11 4.66
N PRO A 71 -30.67 19.36 5.56
CA PRO A 71 -30.83 18.52 6.75
C PRO A 71 -31.41 17.12 6.47
N GLY A 72 -31.97 16.91 5.28
CA GLY A 72 -32.50 15.63 4.82
C GLY A 72 -33.03 15.73 3.39
N PRO A 73 -33.45 14.61 2.77
CA PRO A 73 -33.89 14.56 1.36
C PRO A 73 -35.15 15.39 1.09
N ASP A 74 -36.05 15.50 2.06
CA ASP A 74 -37.33 16.20 1.93
C ASP A 74 -37.31 17.63 2.51
N GLN A 75 -36.14 18.10 2.98
CA GLN A 75 -36.00 19.40 3.63
C GLN A 75 -35.30 20.41 2.71
N THR A 76 -35.69 21.68 2.83
CA THR A 76 -35.08 22.76 2.05
C THR A 76 -33.64 22.99 2.47
N CYS A 77 -32.74 23.01 1.49
CA CYS A 77 -31.34 23.31 1.75
C CYS A 77 -31.15 24.78 2.11
N VAL A 78 -30.44 25.04 3.21
CA VAL A 78 -30.05 26.38 3.65
C VAL A 78 -28.67 26.70 3.08
N LYS A 79 -28.57 27.80 2.34
CA LYS A 79 -27.31 28.33 1.83
C LYS A 79 -26.82 29.46 2.70
N TYR A 80 -25.53 29.55 2.95
CA TYR A 80 -24.93 30.63 3.72
C TYR A 80 -23.48 30.87 3.33
N GLU A 81 -23.01 32.08 3.62
CA GLU A 81 -21.62 32.49 3.51
C GLU A 81 -20.98 32.58 4.89
N ARG A 82 -19.68 32.33 4.93
CA ARG A 82 -18.82 32.57 6.09
C ARG A 82 -17.58 33.32 5.63
N SER A 83 -17.41 34.55 6.10
CA SER A 83 -16.31 35.42 5.70
C SER A 83 -15.35 35.64 6.86
N CYS A 84 -14.05 35.46 6.61
CA CYS A 84 -12.97 35.61 7.57
C CYS A 84 -12.83 37.10 7.94
N ILE A 85 -12.97 37.42 9.22
CA ILE A 85 -12.82 38.80 9.73
C ILE A 85 -11.42 39.00 10.30
N GLN A 86 -10.97 38.05 11.13
CA GLN A 86 -9.68 38.10 11.78
C GLN A 86 -9.18 36.68 12.11
N GLU A 87 -7.90 36.40 11.89
CA GLU A 87 -7.22 35.26 12.49
C GLU A 87 -6.80 35.66 13.91
N VAL A 88 -7.43 35.05 14.92
CA VAL A 88 -7.22 35.40 16.33
C VAL A 88 -5.96 34.72 16.88
N GLU A 89 -5.75 33.48 16.46
CA GLU A 89 -4.60 32.63 16.77
C GLU A 89 -4.38 31.70 15.57
N ALA A 90 -3.20 31.11 15.42
CA ALA A 90 -2.89 30.18 14.35
C ALA A 90 -3.98 29.11 14.19
N GLY A 91 -4.70 29.15 13.06
CA GLY A 91 -5.78 28.21 12.74
C GLY A 91 -7.13 28.48 13.41
N LYS A 92 -7.29 29.58 14.18
CA LYS A 92 -8.54 30.07 14.77
C LYS A 92 -8.97 31.38 14.14
N TYR A 93 -10.18 31.39 13.61
CA TYR A 93 -10.71 32.48 12.80
C TYR A 93 -12.02 32.99 13.38
N LEU A 94 -12.11 34.30 13.55
CA LEU A 94 -13.38 34.98 13.78
C LEU A 94 -14.07 35.17 12.43
N VAL A 95 -15.27 34.63 12.31
CA VAL A 95 -15.99 34.49 11.04
C VAL A 95 -17.35 35.15 11.13
N LYS A 96 -17.71 35.90 10.09
CA LYS A 96 -19.04 36.48 9.89
C LYS A 96 -19.90 35.52 9.07
N HIS A 97 -21.01 35.07 9.63
CA HIS A 97 -22.00 34.20 9.02
C HIS A 97 -23.15 35.01 8.41
N GLN A 98 -23.45 34.79 7.14
CA GLN A 98 -24.52 35.48 6.40
C GLN A 98 -25.38 34.47 5.63
N PRO A 99 -26.66 34.29 5.96
CA PRO A 99 -27.57 33.45 5.17
C PRO A 99 -27.71 33.96 3.73
N LYS A 100 -27.83 33.05 2.76
CA LYS A 100 -28.11 33.35 1.34
C LYS A 100 -29.48 32.82 0.96
N GLY A 101 -30.33 33.63 0.31
CA GLY A 101 -31.63 33.19 -0.20
C GLY A 101 -32.70 34.28 -0.12
N ARG A 102 -33.97 33.95 -0.44
CA ARG A 102 -35.08 34.92 -0.35
C ARG A 102 -35.28 35.47 1.06
N ASP A 103 -34.93 34.69 2.08
CA ASP A 103 -35.05 35.09 3.48
C ASP A 103 -33.84 35.91 3.98
N SER A 104 -32.83 36.17 3.14
CA SER A 104 -31.61 36.89 3.55
C SER A 104 -31.78 38.40 3.69
N PHE A 105 -32.89 38.98 3.22
CA PHE A 105 -33.08 40.43 3.25
C PHE A 105 -33.22 41.00 4.67
N ASN A 106 -33.63 40.17 5.64
CA ASN A 106 -33.81 40.59 7.04
C ASN A 106 -32.92 39.84 8.04
N SER A 107 -32.03 38.95 7.59
CA SER A 107 -31.14 38.24 8.51
C SER A 107 -29.97 39.13 8.92
N HIS A 108 -29.86 39.42 10.21
CA HIS A 108 -28.67 40.07 10.75
C HIS A 108 -27.45 39.16 10.59
N ALA A 109 -26.29 39.76 10.34
CA ALA A 109 -25.05 39.00 10.30
C ALA A 109 -24.71 38.50 11.71
N GLU A 110 -24.41 37.22 11.81
CA GLU A 110 -23.97 36.60 13.05
C GLU A 110 -22.44 36.39 13.00
N PHE A 111 -21.80 36.32 14.15
CA PHE A 111 -20.37 36.11 14.30
C PHE A 111 -20.14 34.83 15.10
N MET A 112 -19.09 34.09 14.74
CA MET A 112 -18.66 32.87 15.44
C MET A 112 -17.17 32.68 15.28
N CYS A 113 -16.54 31.97 16.21
CA CYS A 113 -15.19 31.47 16.02
C CYS A 113 -15.20 30.09 15.34
N MET A 114 -14.22 29.85 14.48
CA MET A 114 -13.94 28.58 13.83
C MET A 114 -12.47 28.21 13.99
N GLN A 115 -12.19 26.98 14.42
CA GLN A 115 -10.84 26.41 14.40
C GLN A 115 -10.77 25.28 13.39
N PHE A 116 -9.80 25.30 12.47
CA PHE A 116 -9.59 24.20 11.52
C PHE A 116 -8.53 23.23 12.04
N ILE A 117 -8.87 21.95 12.06
CA ILE A 117 -7.99 20.86 12.50
C ILE A 117 -7.73 19.96 11.28
N LYS A 118 -6.54 20.12 10.70
CA LYS A 118 -6.07 19.26 9.61
C LYS A 118 -5.80 17.86 10.15
N ARG A 119 -6.56 16.85 9.68
CA ARG A 119 -6.31 15.43 10.01
C ARG A 119 -5.48 14.75 8.92
N SER A 120 -5.76 15.09 7.67
CA SER A 120 -4.96 14.75 6.50
C SER A 120 -5.08 15.85 5.44
N ASP A 121 -4.52 15.64 4.24
CA ASP A 121 -4.67 16.59 3.12
C ASP A 121 -6.10 16.69 2.57
N TYR A 122 -6.99 15.78 2.95
CA TYR A 122 -8.34 15.68 2.40
C TYR A 122 -9.41 15.37 3.46
N ILE A 123 -9.02 15.36 4.74
CA ILE A 123 -9.93 15.27 5.89
C ILE A 123 -9.59 16.41 6.85
N VAL A 124 -10.59 17.25 7.09
CA VAL A 124 -10.51 18.37 8.02
C VAL A 124 -11.66 18.27 8.99
N GLN A 125 -11.41 18.60 10.24
CA GLN A 125 -12.44 18.72 11.27
C GLN A 125 -12.42 20.15 11.78
N PHE A 126 -13.55 20.66 12.27
CA PHE A 126 -13.60 22.01 12.81
C PHE A 126 -14.13 22.04 14.24
N LYS A 127 -13.64 23.01 15.02
CA LYS A 127 -14.35 23.46 16.23
C LYS A 127 -15.08 24.76 15.94
N THR A 128 -16.24 24.94 16.56
CA THR A 128 -17.07 26.14 16.38
C THR A 128 -17.62 26.65 17.70
N SER A 129 -17.68 27.97 17.84
CA SER A 129 -18.43 28.60 18.92
C SER A 129 -19.92 28.72 18.59
N ALA A 130 -20.72 29.08 19.58
CA ALA A 130 -22.07 29.58 19.33
C ALA A 130 -22.03 30.83 18.42
N LYS A 131 -23.11 31.04 17.66
CA LYS A 131 -23.30 32.23 16.82
C LYS A 131 -23.90 33.37 17.65
N LEU A 132 -23.39 34.58 17.47
CA LEU A 132 -23.83 35.77 18.22
C LEU A 132 -23.95 36.99 17.30
N ASN A 133 -24.83 37.94 17.65
CA ASN A 133 -25.11 39.11 16.81
C ASN A 133 -24.07 40.25 16.92
N TYR A 134 -22.99 40.03 17.64
CA TYR A 134 -21.92 41.01 17.85
C TYR A 134 -20.55 40.34 17.74
N GLN A 135 -19.54 41.11 17.37
CA GLN A 135 -18.18 40.64 17.23
C GLN A 135 -17.50 40.58 18.61
N ASN A 136 -17.02 39.40 19.02
CA ASN A 136 -16.18 39.25 20.21
C ASN A 136 -15.06 38.22 19.93
N PRO A 137 -13.78 38.63 19.99
CA PRO A 137 -12.65 37.72 19.84
C PRO A 137 -12.59 36.61 20.90
N ASP A 138 -13.15 36.83 22.10
CA ASP A 138 -13.13 35.85 23.19
C ASP A 138 -13.91 34.56 22.88
N PHE A 139 -14.72 34.57 21.81
CA PHE A 139 -15.38 33.36 21.29
C PHE A 139 -14.38 32.31 20.79
N CYS A 140 -13.14 32.71 20.52
CA CYS A 140 -12.06 31.82 20.11
C CYS A 140 -11.29 31.17 21.27
N SER A 141 -11.72 31.39 22.53
CA SER A 141 -11.20 30.62 23.66
C SER A 141 -11.57 29.14 23.53
N GLU A 142 -10.70 28.25 24.01
CA GLU A 142 -10.91 26.79 23.91
C GLU A 142 -12.21 26.33 24.60
N GLU A 143 -12.64 27.01 25.66
CA GLU A 143 -13.85 26.71 26.41
C GLU A 143 -15.13 26.96 25.60
N ASN A 144 -15.08 27.91 24.67
CA ASN A 144 -16.21 28.28 23.82
C ASN A 144 -16.27 27.46 22.53
N LEU A 145 -15.21 26.71 22.21
CA LEU A 145 -15.07 25.97 20.97
C LEU A 145 -15.52 24.51 21.14
N ASN A 146 -16.61 24.16 20.47
CA ASN A 146 -17.11 22.78 20.42
C ASN A 146 -16.64 22.07 19.15
N LEU A 147 -16.05 20.90 19.30
CA LEU A 147 -15.64 20.06 18.19
C LEU A 147 -16.88 19.55 17.43
N ASP A 148 -16.91 19.74 16.11
CA ASP A 148 -17.85 19.02 15.25
C ASP A 148 -17.35 17.58 15.06
N HIS A 149 -18.16 16.60 15.44
CA HIS A 149 -17.79 15.18 15.36
C HIS A 149 -17.88 14.65 13.92
N TRP A 150 -18.42 15.41 12.97
CA TRP A 150 -18.47 15.08 11.53
C TRP A 150 -17.33 15.78 10.78
N PRO A 151 -16.19 15.10 10.54
CA PRO A 151 -15.17 15.61 9.63
C PRO A 151 -15.74 15.89 8.23
N ILE A 152 -15.22 16.93 7.59
CA ILE A 152 -15.42 17.19 6.16
C ILE A 152 -14.36 16.44 5.36
N LEU A 153 -14.80 15.81 4.28
CA LEU A 153 -13.98 15.05 3.36
C LEU A 153 -13.94 15.76 2.01
N SER A 154 -12.83 15.69 1.29
CA SER A 154 -12.76 16.08 -0.14
C SER A 154 -12.93 14.84 -1.02
N PRO A 155 -14.11 14.61 -1.64
CA PRO A 155 -14.37 13.39 -2.43
C PRO A 155 -13.37 13.19 -3.56
N SER A 156 -12.99 14.29 -4.23
CA SER A 156 -12.00 14.27 -5.31
C SER A 156 -10.61 13.80 -4.85
N MET A 157 -10.27 14.03 -3.59
CA MET A 157 -8.96 13.73 -3.02
C MET A 157 -8.95 12.42 -2.22
N MET A 158 -10.11 11.82 -1.94
CA MET A 158 -10.19 10.50 -1.30
C MET A 158 -9.56 9.40 -2.16
N LYS A 159 -9.27 9.65 -3.45
CA LYS A 159 -8.49 8.76 -4.33
C LYS A 159 -7.01 8.62 -3.92
N SER A 160 -6.56 9.32 -2.87
CA SER A 160 -5.23 9.16 -2.31
C SER A 160 -4.93 7.70 -1.96
N PRO A 161 -3.65 7.28 -2.02
CA PRO A 161 -3.23 5.97 -1.56
C PRO A 161 -3.67 5.74 -0.10
N PRO A 162 -4.16 4.54 0.24
CA PRO A 162 -4.49 4.23 1.62
C PRO A 162 -3.24 4.22 2.50
N ILE A 163 -3.42 4.50 3.79
CA ILE A 163 -2.38 4.35 4.81
C ILE A 163 -2.49 2.97 5.47
N THR A 164 -1.43 2.54 6.13
CA THR A 164 -1.46 1.38 7.04
C THR A 164 -2.43 1.64 8.19
N CYS A 165 -3.34 0.71 8.45
CA CYS A 165 -4.23 0.80 9.59
C CYS A 165 -3.47 0.74 10.93
N PRO A 166 -3.90 1.50 11.96
CA PRO A 166 -3.25 1.49 13.28
C PRO A 166 -3.54 0.24 14.12
N ILE A 167 -4.36 -0.69 13.61
CA ILE A 167 -4.64 -1.99 14.20
C ILE A 167 -4.10 -3.07 13.27
N VAL A 168 -3.44 -4.09 13.82
CA VAL A 168 -2.79 -5.16 13.05
C VAL A 168 -3.11 -6.50 13.68
N GLY A 169 -3.58 -7.45 12.87
CA GLY A 169 -3.85 -8.82 13.28
C GLY A 169 -5.26 -9.32 12.97
N GLY A 170 -5.53 -10.55 13.39
CA GLY A 170 -6.83 -11.21 13.26
C GLY A 170 -7.54 -11.38 14.60
N TYR A 171 -8.84 -11.09 14.60
CA TYR A 171 -9.68 -11.03 15.80
C TYR A 171 -11.04 -11.67 15.53
N ASN A 172 -11.49 -12.51 16.46
CA ASN A 172 -12.90 -12.87 16.52
C ASN A 172 -13.68 -11.70 17.12
N MET A 173 -14.88 -11.49 16.61
CA MET A 173 -15.73 -10.35 16.92
C MET A 173 -16.99 -10.80 17.65
N ARG A 174 -17.36 -10.06 18.69
CA ARG A 174 -18.72 -10.05 19.24
C ARG A 174 -19.33 -8.69 19.00
N ILE A 175 -20.38 -8.65 18.20
CA ILE A 175 -20.95 -7.42 17.66
C ILE A 175 -22.20 -7.06 18.47
N HIS A 176 -22.27 -5.83 18.94
CA HIS A 176 -23.43 -5.29 19.66
C HIS A 176 -23.91 -4.08 18.88
N GLY A 177 -25.17 -4.11 18.45
CA GLY A 177 -25.85 -2.95 17.91
C GLY A 177 -26.50 -2.12 19.03
N PRO A 178 -27.16 -1.01 18.67
CA PRO A 178 -27.95 -0.22 19.63
C PRO A 178 -29.09 -1.03 20.27
N GLU A 179 -29.63 -2.00 19.54
CA GLU A 179 -30.76 -2.84 19.95
C GLU A 179 -30.34 -4.09 20.75
N GLY A 180 -29.03 -4.37 20.87
CA GLY A 180 -28.48 -5.53 21.57
C GLY A 180 -27.48 -6.33 20.74
N ASP A 181 -27.24 -7.58 21.15
CA ASP A 181 -26.28 -8.48 20.52
C ASP A 181 -26.71 -8.81 19.08
N ILE A 182 -25.79 -8.59 18.14
CA ILE A 182 -25.92 -9.06 16.77
C ILE A 182 -25.24 -10.43 16.69
N CYS A 183 -25.86 -11.37 15.98
CA CYS A 183 -25.34 -12.74 15.84
C CYS A 183 -25.33 -13.58 17.14
N PRO A 184 -26.35 -13.52 18.02
CA PRO A 184 -26.31 -14.26 19.29
C PRO A 184 -26.32 -15.77 19.06
N GLY A 185 -25.51 -16.50 19.84
CA GLY A 185 -25.51 -17.96 19.88
C GLY A 185 -24.88 -18.67 18.68
N LYS A 186 -24.23 -17.95 17.75
CA LYS A 186 -23.45 -18.59 16.68
C LYS A 186 -22.16 -19.19 17.25
N LEU A 187 -21.87 -20.42 16.82
CA LEU A 187 -20.67 -21.17 17.25
C LEU A 187 -19.40 -20.57 16.65
N VAL A 188 -19.42 -20.31 15.33
CA VAL A 188 -18.33 -19.62 14.63
C VAL A 188 -18.59 -18.13 14.71
N LEU A 189 -17.67 -17.40 15.33
CA LEU A 189 -17.80 -15.97 15.51
C LEU A 189 -17.44 -15.23 14.22
N PRO A 190 -18.09 -14.07 13.94
CA PRO A 190 -17.62 -13.11 12.96
C PRO A 190 -16.15 -12.76 13.21
N ARG A 191 -15.44 -12.34 12.18
CA ARG A 191 -14.00 -12.10 12.24
C ARG A 191 -13.59 -10.79 11.57
N MET A 192 -12.60 -10.14 12.16
CA MET A 192 -11.92 -8.99 11.59
C MET A 192 -10.44 -9.29 11.40
N GLU A 193 -9.89 -8.93 10.26
CA GLU A 193 -8.47 -9.03 9.96
C GLU A 193 -7.97 -7.69 9.48
N SER A 194 -6.86 -7.20 10.03
CA SER A 194 -6.29 -5.90 9.69
C SER A 194 -4.81 -6.01 9.41
N GLU A 195 -4.36 -5.45 8.29
CA GLU A 195 -2.93 -5.36 7.91
C GLU A 195 -2.19 -6.70 8.08
N CYS A 196 -2.79 -7.79 7.60
CA CYS A 196 -2.09 -9.08 7.60
C CYS A 196 -0.92 -9.06 6.61
N GLU A 197 -1.14 -8.47 5.43
CA GLU A 197 -0.10 -8.02 4.51
C GLU A 197 -0.18 -6.49 4.41
N ASP A 198 0.95 -5.83 4.18
CA ASP A 198 1.03 -4.36 4.18
C ASP A 198 0.08 -3.74 3.14
N GLY A 199 -0.83 -2.86 3.60
CA GLY A 199 -1.77 -2.16 2.74
C GLY A 199 -3.06 -2.94 2.45
N ASP A 200 -3.28 -4.09 3.08
CA ASP A 200 -4.52 -4.84 3.00
C ASP A 200 -5.72 -4.04 3.52
N GLY A 201 -5.49 -3.14 4.47
CA GLY A 201 -6.58 -2.48 5.20
C GLY A 201 -7.23 -3.42 6.20
N ILE A 202 -8.55 -3.29 6.38
CA ILE A 202 -9.34 -4.13 7.29
C ILE A 202 -10.33 -4.96 6.47
N ARG A 203 -10.47 -6.23 6.80
CA ARG A 203 -11.49 -7.14 6.28
C ARG A 203 -12.40 -7.58 7.41
N PHE A 204 -13.69 -7.35 7.26
CA PHE A 204 -14.75 -7.91 8.10
C PHE A 204 -15.34 -9.13 7.40
N ASP A 205 -15.39 -10.26 8.09
CA ASP A 205 -16.07 -11.49 7.66
C ASP A 205 -17.15 -11.82 8.69
N PHE A 206 -18.40 -11.52 8.36
CA PHE A 206 -19.56 -11.72 9.23
C PHE A 206 -20.01 -13.18 9.29
N ARG A 207 -19.51 -14.05 8.40
CA ARG A 207 -19.83 -15.48 8.26
C ARG A 207 -21.28 -15.82 7.90
N TYR A 208 -22.26 -15.17 8.51
CA TYR A 208 -23.69 -15.42 8.32
C TYR A 208 -24.44 -14.12 7.99
N ASN A 209 -25.49 -14.20 7.18
CA ASN A 209 -26.31 -13.05 6.83
C ASN A 209 -27.02 -12.46 8.06
N GLU A 210 -27.43 -13.28 9.04
CA GLU A 210 -28.05 -12.78 10.27
C GLU A 210 -27.09 -11.96 11.15
N CYS A 211 -25.79 -12.05 10.89
CA CYS A 211 -24.76 -11.29 11.60
C CYS A 211 -24.47 -9.94 10.94
N LEU A 212 -25.13 -9.66 9.80
CA LEU A 212 -25.21 -8.33 9.21
C LEU A 212 -26.39 -7.59 9.84
N HIS A 213 -26.10 -6.47 10.50
CA HIS A 213 -27.14 -5.55 10.93
C HIS A 213 -27.94 -5.06 9.69
N PRO A 214 -29.28 -5.02 9.73
CA PRO A 214 -30.11 -4.73 8.54
C PRO A 214 -29.82 -3.38 7.86
N ASN A 215 -29.35 -2.40 8.63
CA ASN A 215 -28.99 -1.07 8.11
C ASN A 215 -27.56 -1.00 7.56
N LEU A 216 -26.75 -2.05 7.76
CA LEU A 216 -25.45 -2.17 7.13
C LEU A 216 -25.64 -2.51 5.66
N LYS A 217 -25.25 -1.61 4.77
CA LYS A 217 -25.05 -1.92 3.35
C LYS A 217 -23.76 -2.71 3.11
N MET A 218 -23.30 -3.45 4.12
CA MET A 218 -22.10 -4.27 4.05
C MET A 218 -22.40 -5.63 3.43
N ARG A 219 -21.38 -6.23 2.85
CA ARG A 219 -21.41 -7.62 2.41
C ARG A 219 -21.00 -8.53 3.56
N ILE A 220 -21.33 -9.83 3.48
CA ILE A 220 -20.84 -10.85 4.42
C ILE A 220 -19.32 -10.76 4.57
N GLN A 221 -18.61 -10.53 3.47
CA GLN A 221 -17.19 -10.20 3.47
C GLN A 221 -17.01 -8.78 2.92
N GLN A 222 -16.60 -7.87 3.79
CA GLN A 222 -16.41 -6.46 3.48
C GLN A 222 -14.94 -6.08 3.69
N SER A 223 -14.27 -5.64 2.62
CA SER A 223 -12.94 -5.05 2.73
C SER A 223 -13.05 -3.54 2.78
N VAL A 224 -12.22 -2.91 3.60
CA VAL A 224 -12.11 -1.46 3.73
C VAL A 224 -10.65 -1.06 3.78
N LYS A 225 -10.34 0.12 3.29
CA LYS A 225 -9.00 0.70 3.35
C LYS A 225 -8.95 1.82 4.39
N CYS A 226 -7.85 1.89 5.14
CA CYS A 226 -7.59 2.99 6.05
C CYS A 226 -7.12 4.20 5.24
N VAL A 227 -7.86 5.29 5.39
CA VAL A 227 -7.62 6.52 4.65
C VAL A 227 -6.74 7.45 5.48
N THR A 228 -7.16 7.73 6.71
CA THR A 228 -6.36 8.49 7.67
C THR A 228 -6.62 7.98 9.09
N SER A 229 -5.72 8.33 10.01
CA SER A 229 -5.95 8.11 11.43
C SER A 229 -5.38 9.24 12.28
N TRP A 230 -5.99 9.47 13.44
CA TRP A 230 -5.48 10.42 14.43
C TRP A 230 -5.85 10.00 15.84
N ASP A 231 -5.04 10.42 16.80
CA ASP A 231 -5.31 10.21 18.21
C ASP A 231 -6.11 11.37 18.81
N TYR A 232 -7.03 11.05 19.71
CA TYR A 232 -7.82 12.01 20.48
C TYR A 232 -8.09 11.44 21.87
N GLY A 233 -7.31 11.91 22.85
CA GLY A 233 -7.33 11.34 24.20
C GLY A 233 -6.89 9.87 24.18
N LYS A 234 -7.71 8.97 24.73
CA LYS A 234 -7.47 7.52 24.77
C LYS A 234 -7.93 6.75 23.51
N TYR A 235 -8.42 7.48 22.51
CA TYR A 235 -8.99 6.91 21.30
C TYR A 235 -8.09 7.17 20.10
N THR A 236 -8.03 6.20 19.20
CA THR A 236 -7.58 6.42 17.82
C THR A 236 -8.78 6.36 16.91
N PHE A 237 -8.97 7.41 16.12
CA PHE A 237 -9.96 7.45 15.07
C PHE A 237 -9.32 7.07 13.74
N VAL A 238 -10.04 6.32 12.93
CA VAL A 238 -9.62 5.92 11.60
C VAL A 238 -10.77 6.15 10.64
N ILE A 239 -10.54 6.88 9.56
CA ILE A 239 -11.50 6.93 8.46
C ILE A 239 -11.26 5.74 7.56
N LEU A 240 -12.32 4.96 7.36
CA LEU A 240 -12.33 3.77 6.52
C LEU A 240 -13.10 4.07 5.23
N ARG A 241 -12.59 3.58 4.11
CA ARG A 241 -13.28 3.62 2.81
C ARG A 241 -13.56 2.19 2.35
N PRO A 242 -14.82 1.80 2.09
CA PRO A 242 -15.13 0.49 1.55
C PRO A 242 -14.59 0.35 0.12
N ASP A 243 -14.25 -0.88 -0.26
CA ASP A 243 -13.80 -1.21 -1.61
C ASP A 243 -14.91 -1.16 -2.66
N THR A 244 -16.17 -1.08 -2.22
CA THR A 244 -17.36 -1.08 -3.09
C THR A 244 -17.83 0.30 -3.54
N ASP A 245 -17.52 1.35 -2.77
CA ASP A 245 -17.95 2.71 -3.03
C ASP A 245 -16.85 3.69 -2.61
N GLU A 246 -16.24 4.37 -3.59
CA GLU A 246 -15.16 5.32 -3.35
C GLU A 246 -15.59 6.58 -2.59
N PHE A 247 -16.89 6.87 -2.57
CA PHE A 247 -17.46 8.07 -1.94
C PHE A 247 -17.99 7.81 -0.53
N GLU A 248 -18.13 6.55 -0.14
CA GLU A 248 -18.56 6.18 1.19
C GLU A 248 -17.38 6.23 2.17
N ALA A 249 -17.65 6.73 3.38
CA ALA A 249 -16.65 6.83 4.43
C ALA A 249 -17.28 6.46 5.78
N TRP A 250 -16.58 5.61 6.52
CA TRP A 250 -16.95 5.19 7.87
C TRP A 250 -15.90 5.68 8.85
N CYS A 251 -16.25 5.84 10.12
CA CYS A 251 -15.28 6.12 11.17
C CYS A 251 -15.14 4.93 12.11
N LEU A 252 -13.92 4.51 12.38
CA LEU A 252 -13.59 3.50 13.37
C LEU A 252 -12.94 4.17 14.57
N ARG A 253 -13.49 3.94 15.76
CA ARG A 253 -12.90 4.37 17.03
C ARG A 253 -12.31 3.18 17.75
N ILE A 254 -11.01 3.22 17.96
CA ILE A 254 -10.23 2.21 18.67
C ILE A 254 -9.96 2.73 20.07
N THR A 255 -10.33 1.96 21.10
CA THR A 255 -9.96 2.27 22.48
C THR A 255 -8.60 1.66 22.81
N ARG A 256 -7.61 2.49 23.17
CA ARG A 256 -6.29 2.00 23.61
C ARG A 256 -6.33 1.73 25.12
N GLU A 257 -6.37 0.47 25.52
CA GLU A 257 -6.27 0.07 26.94
C GLU A 257 -4.81 -0.16 27.37
N SER A 258 -4.02 -0.80 26.52
CA SER A 258 -2.60 -1.12 26.74
C SER A 258 -1.82 -1.03 25.41
N VAL A 259 -0.48 -1.11 25.48
CA VAL A 259 0.36 -1.06 24.28
C VAL A 259 0.14 -2.33 23.46
N GLY A 260 -0.52 -2.21 22.30
CA GLY A 260 -0.61 -3.26 21.29
C GLY A 260 -1.82 -4.20 21.40
N GLU A 261 -2.66 -4.09 22.43
CA GLU A 261 -3.91 -4.86 22.51
C GLU A 261 -5.13 -3.97 22.27
N VAL A 262 -5.98 -4.42 21.35
CA VAL A 262 -7.29 -3.81 21.08
C VAL A 262 -8.36 -4.80 21.50
N LYS A 263 -9.16 -4.43 22.51
CA LYS A 263 -10.28 -5.24 23.00
C LYS A 263 -11.63 -4.75 22.52
N GLN A 264 -11.76 -3.47 22.23
CA GLN A 264 -13.03 -2.88 21.81
C GLN A 264 -12.82 -1.81 20.75
N ILE A 265 -13.63 -1.91 19.71
CA ILE A 265 -13.74 -0.90 18.66
C ILE A 265 -15.21 -0.48 18.50
N HIS A 266 -15.43 0.73 18.01
CA HIS A 266 -16.74 1.19 17.59
C HIS A 266 -16.68 1.58 16.12
N LEU A 267 -17.52 0.96 15.30
CA LEU A 267 -17.62 1.24 13.88
C LEU A 267 -18.85 2.10 13.62
N PHE A 268 -18.63 3.36 13.29
CA PHE A 268 -19.65 4.31 12.88
C PHE A 268 -19.86 4.18 11.37
N MET A 269 -21.10 3.89 10.97
CA MET A 269 -21.47 3.73 9.55
C MET A 269 -21.66 5.06 8.83
N ASP A 270 -21.72 6.15 9.59
CA ASP A 270 -21.61 7.52 9.06
C ASP A 270 -20.18 8.02 9.28
N PRO A 271 -19.70 9.04 8.55
CA PRO A 271 -18.40 9.66 8.78
C PRO A 271 -18.41 10.54 10.04
N VAL A 272 -18.83 9.98 11.19
CA VAL A 272 -18.88 10.63 12.50
C VAL A 272 -17.86 9.97 13.42
N CYS A 273 -16.95 10.78 13.96
CA CYS A 273 -15.91 10.33 14.88
C CYS A 273 -16.21 10.86 16.28
N ASP A 274 -17.12 10.17 16.98
CA ASP A 274 -17.61 10.58 18.30
C ASP A 274 -16.65 10.11 19.44
N PRO A 275 -15.95 11.03 20.13
CA PRO A 275 -15.16 10.69 21.32
C PRO A 275 -16.02 10.25 22.51
N GLY A 276 -17.34 10.44 22.45
CA GLY A 276 -18.27 10.17 23.51
C GLY A 276 -18.21 11.20 24.64
N THR A 277 -18.87 10.88 25.75
CA THR A 277 -18.90 11.78 26.92
C THR A 277 -17.57 11.78 27.68
N GLY A 278 -17.14 12.96 28.12
CA GLY A 278 -15.90 13.17 28.89
C GLY A 278 -15.88 12.55 30.29
N ASN A 279 -16.95 11.87 30.72
CA ASN A 279 -17.07 11.21 32.02
C ASN A 279 -16.31 9.87 32.11
N GLY A 280 -15.39 9.60 31.17
CA GLY A 280 -14.56 8.40 31.13
C GLY A 280 -15.26 7.14 30.60
N ARG A 281 -16.60 7.11 30.52
CA ARG A 281 -17.35 5.95 30.01
C ARG A 281 -17.39 5.86 28.50
N GLY A 282 -17.08 6.94 27.77
CA GLY A 282 -16.98 6.91 26.30
C GLY A 282 -18.29 6.62 25.59
N GLN A 283 -19.42 6.85 26.26
CA GLN A 283 -20.75 6.60 25.71
C GLN A 283 -20.95 7.46 24.47
N ILE A 284 -21.38 6.82 23.39
CA ILE A 284 -21.67 7.47 22.12
C ILE A 284 -22.95 8.29 22.28
N THR A 285 -22.95 9.52 21.77
CA THR A 285 -24.06 10.47 21.93
C THR A 285 -24.51 11.11 20.62
N LYS A 286 -23.68 11.05 19.57
CA LYS A 286 -23.96 11.75 18.32
C LYS A 286 -24.71 10.95 17.28
N THR A 287 -24.63 9.63 17.35
CA THR A 287 -25.32 8.74 16.41
C THR A 287 -25.72 7.45 17.09
N ASP A 288 -26.83 6.89 16.64
CA ASP A 288 -27.23 5.52 16.95
C ASP A 288 -26.80 4.56 15.82
N ASN A 289 -26.20 5.09 14.75
CA ASN A 289 -25.76 4.33 13.59
C ASN A 289 -24.32 3.82 13.78
N TYR A 290 -24.12 2.95 14.78
CA TYR A 290 -22.82 2.37 15.09
C TYR A 290 -22.92 0.91 15.55
N LEU A 291 -21.80 0.20 15.46
CA LEU A 291 -21.62 -1.12 16.06
C LEU A 291 -20.54 -1.03 17.15
N SER A 292 -20.81 -1.58 18.34
CA SER A 292 -19.79 -1.83 19.35
C SER A 292 -19.28 -3.25 19.19
N ILE A 293 -17.98 -3.40 18.89
CA ILE A 293 -17.38 -4.70 18.58
C ILE A 293 -16.33 -5.00 19.64
N THR A 294 -16.53 -6.11 20.36
CA THR A 294 -15.52 -6.67 21.24
C THR A 294 -14.65 -7.62 20.44
N LEU A 295 -13.33 -7.45 20.55
CA LEU A 295 -12.32 -8.19 19.82
C LEU A 295 -11.62 -9.19 20.73
N GLN A 296 -11.49 -10.42 20.24
CA GLN A 296 -10.69 -11.46 20.85
C GLN A 296 -9.62 -11.92 19.86
N LYS A 297 -8.36 -11.64 20.17
CA LYS A 297 -7.23 -12.08 19.33
C LYS A 297 -7.06 -13.59 19.46
N ILE A 298 -7.04 -14.30 18.32
CA ILE A 298 -6.81 -15.74 18.24
C ILE A 298 -5.78 -15.99 17.14
N THR A 299 -4.80 -16.83 17.42
CA THR A 299 -3.76 -17.24 16.47
C THR A 299 -4.05 -18.64 15.96
N ILE A 300 -4.08 -18.80 14.63
CA ILE A 300 -4.21 -20.10 13.97
C ILE A 300 -2.81 -20.52 13.48
N PRO A 301 -2.11 -21.39 14.24
CA PRO A 301 -0.69 -21.68 14.00
C PRO A 301 -0.44 -22.60 12.79
N SER A 302 -1.47 -23.23 12.25
CA SER A 302 -1.36 -24.11 11.08
C SER A 302 -2.69 -24.22 10.35
N VAL A 303 -2.66 -24.69 9.10
CA VAL A 303 -3.87 -24.98 8.30
C VAL A 303 -4.71 -26.11 8.88
N CYS A 304 -4.12 -26.93 9.75
CA CYS A 304 -4.78 -28.05 10.41
C CYS A 304 -5.40 -27.67 11.76
N ALA A 305 -5.24 -26.43 12.23
CA ALA A 305 -5.79 -26.02 13.52
C ALA A 305 -7.33 -26.01 13.51
N ASN A 306 -7.92 -26.11 14.71
CA ASN A 306 -9.33 -25.82 14.91
C ASN A 306 -9.55 -24.29 14.91
N GLU A 307 -10.64 -23.81 14.33
CA GLU A 307 -10.95 -22.37 14.29
C GLU A 307 -11.41 -21.85 15.67
N PHE A 308 -12.08 -22.69 16.47
CA PHE A 308 -12.62 -22.33 17.77
C PHE A 308 -12.49 -23.45 18.81
N GLU A 309 -12.49 -23.08 20.10
CA GLU A 309 -12.22 -24.00 21.22
C GLU A 309 -13.25 -25.12 21.39
N GLY A 310 -14.49 -24.88 20.96
CA GLY A 310 -15.60 -25.84 21.05
C GLY A 310 -15.37 -27.13 20.24
N CYS A 311 -14.44 -27.12 19.27
CA CYS A 311 -14.12 -28.27 18.43
C CYS A 311 -13.60 -29.51 19.19
N ASN A 312 -13.29 -29.40 20.49
CA ASN A 312 -12.93 -30.56 21.32
C ASN A 312 -14.11 -31.53 21.53
N ASP A 313 -15.36 -31.08 21.33
CA ASP A 313 -16.53 -31.93 21.39
C ASP A 313 -16.75 -32.66 20.05
N ARG A 314 -16.66 -34.00 20.09
CA ARG A 314 -16.82 -34.86 18.90
C ARG A 314 -18.16 -34.69 18.20
N ARG A 315 -19.21 -34.20 18.89
CA ARG A 315 -20.51 -33.93 18.27
C ARG A 315 -20.43 -32.93 17.12
N PHE A 316 -19.41 -32.06 17.10
CA PHE A 316 -19.22 -31.11 15.99
C PHE A 316 -18.66 -31.74 14.72
N CYS A 317 -18.15 -32.97 14.78
CA CYS A 317 -17.62 -33.68 13.61
C CYS A 317 -18.71 -34.28 12.71
N ASP A 318 -19.92 -34.44 13.24
CA ASP A 318 -21.08 -34.98 12.51
C ASP A 318 -22.07 -33.88 12.06
N ASN A 319 -21.70 -32.60 12.25
CA ASN A 319 -22.55 -31.43 11.99
C ASN A 319 -21.99 -30.54 10.87
N GLU A 320 -22.76 -29.51 10.48
CA GLU A 320 -22.38 -28.50 9.48
C GLU A 320 -21.10 -27.73 9.83
N VAL A 321 -20.65 -27.77 11.08
CA VAL A 321 -19.45 -27.07 11.57
C VAL A 321 -18.16 -27.90 11.48
N VAL A 322 -18.23 -29.12 10.93
CA VAL A 322 -17.06 -30.01 10.80
C VAL A 322 -15.90 -29.35 10.04
N GLU A 323 -16.20 -28.45 9.11
CA GLU A 323 -15.22 -27.70 8.32
C GLU A 323 -14.41 -26.68 9.13
N PHE A 324 -14.76 -26.41 10.38
CA PHE A 324 -14.02 -25.50 11.27
C PHE A 324 -13.20 -26.24 12.33
N CYS A 325 -13.39 -27.56 12.45
CA CYS A 325 -12.81 -28.41 13.48
C CYS A 325 -11.81 -29.41 12.87
N HIS A 326 -10.89 -28.92 12.03
CA HIS A 326 -10.08 -29.79 11.19
C HIS A 326 -9.23 -30.79 11.98
N LEU A 327 -8.56 -30.34 13.05
CA LEU A 327 -7.72 -31.20 13.88
C LEU A 327 -8.55 -32.23 14.62
N SER A 328 -9.56 -31.77 15.36
CA SER A 328 -10.34 -32.64 16.26
C SER A 328 -11.17 -33.68 15.50
N CYS A 329 -11.57 -33.36 14.28
CA CYS A 329 -12.36 -34.24 13.42
C CYS A 329 -11.50 -35.08 12.47
N ASN A 330 -10.18 -35.12 12.66
CA ASN A 330 -9.22 -35.86 11.83
C ASN A 330 -9.41 -35.59 10.32
N ARG A 331 -9.74 -34.35 9.97
CA ARG A 331 -9.92 -33.95 8.58
C ARG A 331 -8.57 -33.68 7.94
N CYS A 332 -7.64 -33.12 8.69
CA CYS A 332 -6.27 -32.84 8.25
C CYS A 332 -5.26 -33.65 9.04
N GLU A 333 -4.13 -33.93 8.41
CA GLU A 333 -2.92 -34.39 9.10
C GLU A 333 -1.98 -33.19 9.27
N PRO A 334 -1.36 -33.00 10.45
CA PRO A 334 -0.27 -32.03 10.58
C PRO A 334 0.83 -32.37 9.57
N GLU A 335 1.34 -31.38 8.85
CA GLU A 335 2.43 -31.62 7.90
C GLU A 335 3.66 -32.20 8.62
N THR A 336 3.99 -33.45 8.31
CA THR A 336 5.14 -34.15 8.87
C THR A 336 6.39 -34.02 8.01
N GLU A 337 6.24 -33.79 6.71
CA GLU A 337 7.34 -33.66 5.76
C GLU A 337 7.35 -32.27 5.10
N PRO A 338 8.37 -31.43 5.35
CA PRO A 338 8.49 -30.14 4.69
C PRO A 338 8.89 -30.35 3.24
N CYS A 339 8.15 -29.76 2.30
CA CYS A 339 8.63 -29.74 0.93
C CYS A 339 9.82 -28.81 0.75
N THR A 340 10.55 -29.02 -0.35
CA THR A 340 11.73 -28.23 -0.65
C THR A 340 11.65 -27.55 -2.01
N PHE A 341 12.08 -26.29 -2.06
CA PHE A 341 12.30 -25.56 -3.29
C PHE A 341 13.45 -26.21 -4.08
N GLN A 342 13.38 -26.19 -5.41
CA GLN A 342 14.48 -26.69 -6.26
C GLN A 342 15.78 -25.92 -6.01
N GLU A 343 16.93 -26.59 -6.07
CA GLU A 343 18.22 -25.98 -5.73
C GLU A 343 18.59 -24.78 -6.61
N ASN A 344 18.21 -24.82 -7.89
CA ASN A 344 18.46 -23.77 -8.88
C ASN A 344 17.72 -22.44 -8.62
N ILE A 345 16.71 -22.43 -7.75
CA ILE A 345 15.99 -21.21 -7.36
C ILE A 345 16.33 -20.75 -5.93
N ARG A 346 17.04 -21.57 -5.15
CA ARG A 346 17.50 -21.19 -3.80
C ARG A 346 18.55 -20.09 -3.90
N GLY A 347 18.54 -19.18 -2.93
CA GLY A 347 19.50 -18.07 -2.90
C GLY A 347 18.89 -16.74 -2.46
N SER A 348 19.66 -15.68 -2.65
CA SER A 348 19.24 -14.30 -2.42
C SER A 348 19.18 -13.59 -3.77
N TRP A 349 17.99 -13.10 -4.09
CA TRP A 349 17.66 -12.50 -5.36
C TRP A 349 17.32 -11.02 -5.16
N LEU A 350 17.95 -10.16 -5.96
CA LEU A 350 17.70 -8.73 -5.96
C LEU A 350 16.47 -8.41 -6.83
N LEU A 351 15.56 -7.66 -6.24
CA LEU A 351 14.40 -7.04 -6.88
C LEU A 351 14.65 -5.53 -6.95
N ASP A 352 15.17 -5.02 -8.07
CA ASP A 352 15.43 -3.58 -8.26
C ASP A 352 14.13 -2.87 -8.71
N THR A 353 13.40 -2.34 -7.72
CA THR A 353 12.13 -1.63 -7.91
C THR A 353 12.35 -0.11 -7.94
N ARG A 354 11.27 0.64 -8.24
CA ARG A 354 11.25 2.10 -8.15
C ARG A 354 11.39 2.63 -6.73
N ASP A 355 10.89 1.87 -5.75
CA ASP A 355 11.00 2.19 -4.32
C ASP A 355 12.42 1.89 -3.78
N GLY A 356 13.29 1.35 -4.62
CA GLY A 356 14.64 0.94 -4.28
C GLY A 356 14.87 -0.58 -4.38
N PRO A 357 16.12 -1.02 -4.15
CA PRO A 357 16.48 -2.43 -4.17
C PRO A 357 15.87 -3.17 -2.97
N GLN A 358 15.27 -4.34 -3.24
CA GLN A 358 14.72 -5.24 -2.23
C GLN A 358 15.25 -6.65 -2.45
N TYR A 359 15.23 -7.49 -1.42
CA TYR A 359 15.79 -8.85 -1.51
C TYR A 359 14.74 -9.92 -1.24
N MET A 360 14.61 -10.84 -2.19
CA MET A 360 13.88 -12.09 -2.05
C MET A 360 14.85 -13.19 -1.61
N ASN A 361 14.52 -13.91 -0.54
CA ASN A 361 15.37 -14.98 -0.04
C ASN A 361 14.62 -16.31 -0.13
N ILE A 362 15.22 -17.29 -0.78
CA ILE A 362 14.66 -18.63 -1.00
C ILE A 362 15.60 -19.63 -0.33
N SER A 363 15.17 -20.18 0.80
CA SER A 363 15.87 -21.27 1.48
C SER A 363 15.34 -22.62 0.98
N SER A 364 15.70 -23.72 1.64
CA SER A 364 15.18 -25.03 1.27
C SER A 364 13.67 -25.12 1.41
N TYR A 365 13.06 -24.52 2.44
CA TYR A 365 11.63 -24.70 2.76
C TYR A 365 10.88 -23.38 3.00
N LYS A 366 11.58 -22.25 3.02
CA LYS A 366 11.01 -20.91 3.23
C LYS A 366 11.34 -19.97 2.09
N LEU A 367 10.37 -19.16 1.72
CA LEU A 367 10.49 -18.06 0.79
C LEU A 367 10.14 -16.76 1.52
N PHE A 368 10.99 -15.75 1.44
CA PHE A 368 10.67 -14.40 1.87
C PHE A 368 10.52 -13.50 0.65
N VAL A 369 9.33 -12.90 0.49
CA VAL A 369 9.05 -11.93 -0.57
C VAL A 369 8.83 -10.56 0.06
N PRO A 370 9.55 -9.51 -0.37
CA PRO A 370 9.31 -8.14 0.08
C PRO A 370 7.83 -7.75 -0.04
N LYS A 371 7.31 -6.96 0.92
CA LYS A 371 5.89 -6.53 1.05
C LYS A 371 4.87 -7.65 1.32
N PHE A 372 5.16 -8.91 0.99
CA PHE A 372 4.23 -10.03 1.16
C PHE A 372 4.56 -10.94 2.35
N GLY A 373 5.79 -10.91 2.86
CA GLY A 373 6.18 -11.64 4.07
C GLY A 373 6.80 -13.02 3.80
N ARG A 374 6.59 -13.96 4.72
CA ARG A 374 7.28 -15.26 4.75
C ARG A 374 6.31 -16.38 4.39
N PHE A 375 6.74 -17.20 3.46
CA PHE A 375 6.03 -18.35 2.96
C PHE A 375 6.78 -19.62 3.29
N HIS A 376 6.03 -20.67 3.61
CA HIS A 376 6.47 -22.04 3.65
C HIS A 376 6.11 -22.70 2.32
N CYS A 377 6.99 -23.53 1.81
CA CYS A 377 6.64 -24.41 0.70
C CYS A 377 5.51 -25.35 1.14
N LEU A 378 4.54 -25.62 0.26
CA LEU A 378 3.60 -26.75 0.34
C LEU A 378 3.82 -27.67 -0.89
N ALA A 379 4.07 -28.97 -0.71
CA ALA A 379 4.15 -29.87 -1.86
C ALA A 379 3.53 -31.23 -1.59
N ARG A 380 2.47 -31.51 -2.34
CA ARG A 380 2.18 -32.83 -2.89
C ARG A 380 1.83 -32.70 -4.37
N ASN A 381 2.81 -32.86 -5.26
CA ASN A 381 2.64 -33.04 -6.72
C ASN A 381 1.51 -32.16 -7.35
N VAL A 382 1.53 -30.85 -7.12
CA VAL A 382 0.34 -30.00 -7.31
C VAL A 382 0.13 -29.55 -8.75
N SER A 383 1.16 -29.53 -9.59
CA SER A 383 1.03 -29.06 -10.97
C SER A 383 1.82 -29.89 -11.97
N GLU A 384 1.17 -30.20 -13.10
CA GLU A 384 1.82 -30.67 -14.34
C GLU A 384 2.91 -29.70 -14.83
N ASN A 385 2.89 -28.46 -14.35
CA ASN A 385 3.84 -27.42 -14.65
C ASN A 385 4.91 -27.31 -13.56
N GLU A 386 6.14 -27.70 -13.87
CA GLU A 386 7.31 -27.68 -12.96
C GLU A 386 7.71 -26.28 -12.50
N SER A 387 7.21 -25.22 -13.14
CA SER A 387 7.49 -23.82 -12.77
C SER A 387 6.64 -23.27 -11.62
N ARG A 388 5.67 -24.06 -11.12
CA ARG A 388 4.74 -23.62 -10.06
C ARG A 388 4.98 -24.33 -8.75
N THR A 389 4.84 -23.58 -7.65
CA THR A 389 4.96 -24.10 -6.29
C THR A 389 3.90 -23.48 -5.40
N ALA A 390 3.11 -24.32 -4.73
CA ALA A 390 2.16 -23.86 -3.73
C ALA A 390 2.89 -23.39 -2.47
N LEU A 391 2.38 -22.35 -1.85
CA LEU A 391 2.97 -21.66 -0.72
C LEU A 391 1.93 -21.45 0.37
N LEU A 392 2.38 -21.53 1.63
CA LEU A 392 1.61 -21.20 2.81
C LEU A 392 2.22 -20.03 3.57
N HIS A 393 1.42 -18.99 3.80
CA HIS A 393 1.75 -17.93 4.73
C HIS A 393 0.96 -18.15 6.02
N VAL A 394 1.65 -18.40 7.13
CA VAL A 394 1.06 -18.43 8.48
C VAL A 394 1.43 -17.14 9.19
N PHE A 395 0.46 -16.53 9.87
CA PHE A 395 0.65 -15.24 10.53
C PHE A 395 0.70 -15.38 12.06
N ASP A 396 1.71 -14.78 12.67
CA ASP A 396 1.83 -14.71 14.12
C ASP A 396 0.94 -13.60 14.73
N ASN A 397 0.45 -12.67 13.91
CA ASN A 397 -0.40 -11.56 14.34
C ASN A 397 -1.87 -11.95 14.55
N GLY A 398 -2.21 -13.23 14.37
CA GLY A 398 -3.56 -13.73 14.53
C GLY A 398 -4.38 -13.78 13.25
N CYS A 399 -3.90 -13.27 12.12
CA CYS A 399 -4.57 -13.44 10.83
C CYS A 399 -4.63 -14.91 10.40
N PHE A 400 -5.61 -15.24 9.57
CA PHE A 400 -5.76 -16.57 9.02
C PHE A 400 -4.65 -16.89 8.02
N PRO A 401 -4.23 -18.16 7.97
CA PRO A 401 -3.29 -18.60 6.96
C PRO A 401 -3.79 -18.30 5.54
N ARG A 402 -2.86 -18.00 4.65
CA ARG A 402 -3.14 -17.72 3.24
C ARG A 402 -2.32 -18.64 2.35
N PHE A 403 -2.96 -19.20 1.35
CA PHE A 403 -2.29 -19.92 0.29
C PHE A 403 -1.97 -18.97 -0.86
N ALA A 404 -0.81 -19.16 -1.48
CA ALA A 404 -0.41 -18.50 -2.71
C ALA A 404 0.31 -19.50 -3.62
N CYS A 405 0.39 -19.21 -4.91
CA CYS A 405 1.19 -19.98 -5.84
C CYS A 405 2.33 -19.10 -6.35
N LEU A 406 3.56 -19.57 -6.19
CA LEU A 406 4.71 -19.03 -6.87
C LEU A 406 4.76 -19.62 -8.26
N GLU A 407 4.87 -18.77 -9.27
CA GLU A 407 5.28 -19.19 -10.61
C GLU A 407 6.62 -18.52 -10.91
N MET A 408 7.62 -19.32 -11.25
CA MET A 408 8.99 -18.84 -11.47
C MET A 408 9.62 -19.49 -12.70
N TYR A 409 10.25 -18.66 -13.53
CA TYR A 409 10.92 -19.06 -14.76
C TYR A 409 12.36 -18.56 -14.79
N GLN A 410 13.22 -19.29 -15.47
CA GLN A 410 14.63 -18.97 -15.63
C GLN A 410 14.97 -18.58 -17.08
N PRO A 411 14.84 -17.29 -17.46
CA PRO A 411 15.22 -16.83 -18.79
C PRO A 411 16.74 -16.84 -19.03
N ALA A 412 17.56 -16.71 -17.97
CA ALA A 412 19.02 -16.74 -18.03
C ALA A 412 19.60 -17.17 -16.67
N THR A 413 20.90 -17.48 -16.61
CA THR A 413 21.54 -17.95 -15.36
C THR A 413 21.39 -16.97 -14.21
N SER A 414 21.61 -15.67 -14.45
CA SER A 414 21.56 -14.61 -13.42
C SER A 414 20.22 -13.89 -13.32
N VAL A 415 19.20 -14.36 -14.03
CA VAL A 415 17.89 -13.70 -14.09
C VAL A 415 16.78 -14.71 -13.88
N ARG A 416 15.81 -14.37 -13.02
CA ARG A 416 14.55 -15.11 -12.87
C ARG A 416 13.38 -14.17 -13.14
N GLN A 417 12.30 -14.71 -13.68
CA GLN A 417 11.01 -14.03 -13.69
C GLN A 417 10.11 -14.75 -12.69
N PHE A 418 9.40 -14.00 -11.85
CA PHE A 418 8.44 -14.60 -10.94
C PHE A 418 7.16 -13.80 -10.85
N ARG A 419 6.09 -14.44 -10.41
CA ARG A 419 4.88 -13.78 -9.92
C ARG A 419 4.21 -14.64 -8.86
N LEU A 420 3.44 -13.99 -8.00
CA LEU A 420 2.58 -14.67 -7.02
C LEU A 420 1.13 -14.59 -7.47
N SER A 421 0.41 -15.69 -7.30
CA SER A 421 -1.04 -15.71 -7.51
C SER A 421 -1.78 -14.87 -6.46
N ASN A 422 -3.03 -14.53 -6.76
CA ASN A 422 -3.99 -14.04 -5.78
C ASN A 422 -4.08 -15.02 -4.60
N ARG A 423 -4.27 -14.47 -3.39
CA ARG A 423 -4.38 -15.25 -2.16
C ARG A 423 -5.66 -16.07 -2.14
N VAL A 424 -5.55 -17.28 -1.60
CA VAL A 424 -6.70 -18.09 -1.19
C VAL A 424 -6.70 -18.11 0.34
N ASN A 425 -7.81 -17.66 0.93
CA ASN A 425 -7.93 -17.60 2.38
C ASN A 425 -8.24 -18.98 2.95
N TRP A 426 -7.71 -19.26 4.13
CA TRP A 426 -8.20 -20.32 5.00
C TRP A 426 -9.49 -19.86 5.73
N PRO A 427 -10.41 -20.78 6.07
CA PRO A 427 -10.41 -22.20 5.73
C PRO A 427 -10.79 -22.43 4.26
N HIS A 428 -10.09 -23.33 3.59
CA HIS A 428 -10.47 -23.86 2.28
C HIS A 428 -10.45 -25.38 2.39
N TRP A 429 -11.58 -26.02 2.11
CA TRP A 429 -11.73 -27.46 2.27
C TRP A 429 -12.11 -28.15 0.95
N PRO A 430 -11.50 -29.31 0.63
CA PRO A 430 -10.37 -29.95 1.32
C PRO A 430 -9.05 -29.20 1.14
N ILE A 431 -8.12 -29.34 2.10
CA ILE A 431 -6.80 -28.66 2.06
C ILE A 431 -6.02 -29.07 0.80
N ASP A 432 -6.06 -30.34 0.42
CA ASP A 432 -5.41 -30.86 -0.78
C ASP A 432 -5.94 -30.19 -2.08
N GLU A 433 -7.22 -29.79 -2.09
CA GLU A 433 -7.78 -29.01 -3.18
C GLU A 433 -7.40 -27.54 -3.10
N ALA A 434 -7.17 -26.99 -1.90
CA ALA A 434 -6.70 -25.62 -1.73
C ALA A 434 -5.37 -25.43 -2.47
N GLU A 435 -4.45 -26.40 -2.39
CA GLU A 435 -3.17 -26.37 -3.11
C GLU A 435 -3.39 -26.31 -4.63
N ARG A 436 -4.18 -27.24 -5.18
CA ARG A 436 -4.47 -27.31 -6.62
C ARG A 436 -5.22 -26.08 -7.11
N PHE A 437 -6.16 -25.57 -6.32
CA PHE A 437 -6.95 -24.39 -6.65
C PHE A 437 -6.13 -23.11 -6.64
N THR A 438 -5.16 -23.01 -5.72
CA THR A 438 -4.29 -21.85 -5.58
C THR A 438 -3.38 -21.68 -6.80
N CYS A 439 -2.92 -22.78 -7.41
CA CYS A 439 -2.04 -22.74 -8.59
C CYS A 439 -2.75 -22.74 -9.95
N LYS A 440 -4.07 -22.51 -10.01
CA LYS A 440 -4.82 -22.38 -11.28
C LYS A 440 -4.51 -21.07 -12.00
N ASP A 441 -4.54 -21.08 -13.33
CA ASP A 441 -4.24 -19.90 -14.18
C ASP A 441 -5.10 -18.68 -13.86
N ASN A 442 -6.37 -18.89 -13.49
CA ASN A 442 -7.28 -17.80 -13.14
C ASN A 442 -6.87 -17.06 -11.85
N LYS A 443 -6.04 -17.68 -10.98
CA LYS A 443 -5.47 -17.06 -9.79
C LYS A 443 -4.29 -16.15 -10.12
N PHE A 444 -3.70 -16.27 -11.30
CA PHE A 444 -2.71 -15.33 -11.82
C PHE A 444 -3.35 -14.20 -12.63
N LYS A 445 -4.65 -13.96 -12.48
CA LYS A 445 -5.35 -12.85 -13.15
C LYS A 445 -5.80 -11.82 -12.13
N THR A 446 -5.56 -10.54 -12.40
CA THR A 446 -6.00 -9.41 -11.58
C THR A 446 -6.81 -8.42 -12.42
N LEU A 447 -7.65 -7.62 -11.77
CA LEU A 447 -8.31 -6.48 -12.39
C LEU A 447 -7.37 -5.29 -12.31
N ILE A 448 -7.16 -4.64 -13.45
CA ILE A 448 -6.47 -3.36 -13.51
C ILE A 448 -7.42 -2.31 -14.06
N GLU A 449 -7.30 -1.10 -13.54
CA GLU A 449 -7.88 0.10 -14.13
C GLU A 449 -6.87 0.66 -15.14
N MET A 450 -7.31 0.80 -16.38
CA MET A 450 -6.58 1.50 -17.44
C MET A 450 -7.49 2.60 -17.97
N GLY A 451 -7.23 3.84 -17.52
CA GLY A 451 -8.12 4.97 -17.75
C GLY A 451 -9.50 4.74 -17.14
N GLU A 452 -10.54 4.82 -17.97
CA GLU A 452 -11.94 4.58 -17.58
C GLU A 452 -12.38 3.11 -17.67
N SER A 453 -11.47 2.21 -18.11
CA SER A 453 -11.79 0.80 -18.33
C SER A 453 -11.19 -0.10 -17.26
N THR A 454 -11.95 -1.12 -16.84
CA THR A 454 -11.45 -2.22 -16.00
C THR A 454 -11.23 -3.45 -16.86
N ARG A 455 -10.02 -4.00 -16.84
CA ARG A 455 -9.67 -5.21 -17.60
C ARG A 455 -9.07 -6.26 -16.68
N LYS A 456 -9.47 -7.52 -16.91
CA LYS A 456 -8.81 -8.67 -16.28
C LYS A 456 -7.56 -9.03 -17.07
N VAL A 457 -6.40 -8.82 -16.47
CA VAL A 457 -5.09 -9.11 -17.05
C VAL A 457 -4.35 -10.16 -16.23
N ASN A 458 -3.28 -10.73 -16.77
CA ASN A 458 -2.37 -11.54 -15.97
C ASN A 458 -1.59 -10.65 -14.99
N ILE A 459 -1.36 -11.14 -13.78
CA ILE A 459 -0.45 -10.52 -12.82
C ILE A 459 0.92 -10.42 -13.51
N PRO A 460 1.52 -9.22 -13.57
CA PRO A 460 2.77 -9.02 -14.27
C PRO A 460 3.88 -9.83 -13.58
N THR A 461 4.74 -10.43 -14.39
CA THR A 461 5.98 -11.02 -13.88
C THR A 461 6.94 -9.90 -13.48
N GLN A 462 7.69 -10.16 -12.42
CA GLN A 462 8.77 -9.31 -11.96
C GLN A 462 10.11 -10.00 -12.18
N VAL A 463 11.14 -9.21 -12.47
CA VAL A 463 12.49 -9.73 -12.69
C VAL A 463 13.29 -9.71 -11.38
N LEU A 464 13.93 -10.85 -11.12
CA LEU A 464 14.88 -11.07 -10.04
C LEU A 464 16.28 -11.25 -10.62
N LEU A 465 17.26 -10.69 -9.94
CA LEU A 465 18.67 -10.71 -10.33
C LEU A 465 19.49 -11.47 -9.30
N GLU A 466 20.40 -12.32 -9.76
CA GLU A 466 21.35 -13.01 -8.87
C GLU A 466 22.28 -11.98 -8.22
N THR A 467 22.54 -12.10 -6.92
CA THR A 467 23.30 -11.09 -6.15
C THR A 467 24.80 -11.32 -6.17
N LYS A 468 25.24 -12.57 -6.42
CA LYS A 468 26.65 -12.95 -6.31
C LYS A 468 27.41 -12.92 -7.63
N VAL A 469 26.80 -13.49 -8.68
CA VAL A 469 27.47 -13.69 -9.98
C VAL A 469 26.52 -13.33 -11.11
N HIS A 470 26.99 -12.42 -11.97
CA HIS A 470 26.30 -11.99 -13.17
C HIS A 470 26.94 -12.65 -14.39
N TYR A 471 26.18 -13.52 -15.04
CA TYR A 471 26.52 -14.12 -16.32
C TYR A 471 25.92 -13.28 -17.43
N SER A 472 26.75 -12.85 -18.37
CA SER A 472 26.26 -12.17 -19.55
C SER A 472 25.62 -13.14 -20.53
N THR A 473 24.69 -12.63 -21.33
CA THR A 473 24.03 -13.36 -22.40
C THR A 473 23.90 -12.49 -23.62
N ASN A 474 23.62 -13.10 -24.77
CA ASN A 474 23.38 -12.36 -25.99
C ASN A 474 22.12 -11.47 -25.82
N CYS A 475 22.26 -10.17 -26.12
CA CYS A 475 21.18 -9.18 -26.01
C CYS A 475 20.02 -9.43 -26.98
N LYS A 476 20.25 -10.18 -28.06
CA LYS A 476 19.26 -10.59 -29.08
C LYS A 476 18.28 -9.45 -29.44
N LEU A 477 18.84 -8.28 -29.78
CA LEU A 477 18.04 -7.11 -30.14
C LEU A 477 17.18 -7.44 -31.36
N PRO A 478 15.91 -7.00 -31.40
CA PRO A 478 15.02 -7.34 -32.51
C PRO A 478 15.45 -6.68 -33.83
N ASP A 479 15.43 -7.47 -34.91
CA ASP A 479 15.85 -7.03 -36.26
C ASP A 479 15.05 -5.82 -36.78
N HIS A 480 13.77 -5.72 -36.40
CA HIS A 480 12.89 -4.62 -36.80
C HIS A 480 13.32 -3.25 -36.26
N LEU A 481 14.30 -3.19 -35.35
CA LEU A 481 14.90 -1.91 -34.96
C LEU A 481 15.63 -1.23 -36.11
N GLY A 482 16.05 -1.99 -37.14
CA GLY A 482 16.77 -1.44 -38.29
C GLY A 482 18.15 -0.93 -37.90
N LEU A 483 18.89 -1.69 -37.08
CA LEU A 483 20.29 -1.42 -36.75
C LEU A 483 21.09 -1.25 -38.05
N LYS A 484 21.68 -0.07 -38.25
CA LYS A 484 22.54 0.22 -39.41
C LYS A 484 23.98 0.26 -38.95
N ALA A 485 24.83 -0.58 -39.55
CA ALA A 485 26.24 -0.69 -39.17
C ALA A 485 26.44 -0.86 -37.64
N ASN A 486 25.67 -1.77 -37.03
CA ASN A 486 25.73 -2.05 -35.60
C ASN A 486 25.35 -0.86 -34.69
N SER A 487 24.66 0.15 -35.22
CA SER A 487 24.25 1.34 -34.47
C SER A 487 22.79 1.72 -34.73
N LEU A 488 22.20 2.38 -33.75
CA LEU A 488 20.83 2.88 -33.75
C LEU A 488 20.83 4.30 -33.17
N PHE A 489 20.27 5.25 -33.90
CA PHE A 489 20.09 6.61 -33.38
C PHE A 489 18.70 6.75 -32.75
N PHE A 490 18.65 7.39 -31.59
CA PHE A 490 17.42 7.62 -30.86
C PHE A 490 17.36 9.05 -30.32
N ARG A 491 16.14 9.53 -30.06
CA ARG A 491 15.87 10.89 -29.58
C ARG A 491 14.94 10.88 -28.38
N GLU A 492 15.28 11.64 -27.34
CA GLU A 492 14.45 11.87 -26.16
C GLU A 492 13.76 13.25 -26.25
N GLY A 493 12.51 13.28 -26.75
CA GLY A 493 11.80 14.54 -26.98
C GLY A 493 12.60 15.45 -27.92
N ASP A 494 12.78 16.73 -27.57
CA ASP A 494 13.70 17.65 -28.27
C ASP A 494 14.98 17.93 -27.46
N LYS A 495 15.20 17.20 -26.36
CA LYS A 495 16.18 17.56 -25.32
C LYS A 495 17.54 16.88 -25.48
N CYS A 496 17.55 15.64 -25.96
CA CYS A 496 18.76 14.82 -25.95
C CYS A 496 18.70 13.82 -27.10
N ASN A 497 19.79 13.67 -27.83
CA ASN A 497 19.97 12.62 -28.82
C ASN A 497 20.92 11.56 -28.28
N GLY A 498 20.89 10.37 -28.85
CA GLY A 498 21.86 9.34 -28.49
C GLY A 498 22.00 8.27 -29.54
N CYS A 499 23.08 7.51 -29.38
CA CYS A 499 23.37 6.33 -30.17
C CYS A 499 23.43 5.11 -29.27
N LEU A 500 22.72 4.06 -29.66
CA LEU A 500 22.87 2.72 -29.14
C LEU A 500 23.74 1.93 -30.11
N ILE A 501 24.83 1.35 -29.60
CA ILE A 501 25.77 0.56 -30.38
C ILE A 501 25.71 -0.89 -29.89
N TYR A 502 25.50 -1.82 -30.83
CA TYR A 502 25.35 -3.24 -30.58
C TYR A 502 25.93 -4.04 -31.75
N ASP A 503 26.97 -4.82 -31.48
CA ASP A 503 27.60 -5.70 -32.47
C ASP A 503 27.37 -7.17 -32.10
N PRO A 504 26.43 -7.86 -32.77
CA PRO A 504 26.12 -9.25 -32.48
C PRO A 504 27.23 -10.23 -32.84
N ALA A 505 28.23 -9.83 -33.64
CA ALA A 505 29.33 -10.69 -34.05
C ALA A 505 30.51 -10.64 -33.07
N THR A 506 30.87 -9.45 -32.58
CA THR A 506 32.06 -9.27 -31.74
C THR A 506 31.75 -9.10 -30.25
N ARG A 507 30.65 -8.43 -29.91
CA ARG A 507 30.25 -8.13 -28.53
C ARG A 507 28.75 -8.36 -28.33
N PRO A 508 28.25 -9.59 -28.56
CA PRO A 508 26.83 -9.90 -28.55
C PRO A 508 26.16 -9.71 -27.19
N ASP A 509 26.94 -9.58 -26.12
CA ASP A 509 26.50 -9.54 -24.74
C ASP A 509 26.52 -8.12 -24.14
N LYS A 510 26.78 -7.09 -24.95
CA LYS A 510 26.89 -5.70 -24.49
C LYS A 510 26.12 -4.76 -25.39
N ILE A 511 25.54 -3.73 -24.79
CA ILE A 511 25.06 -2.54 -25.50
C ILE A 511 25.81 -1.32 -24.95
N ASP A 512 26.27 -0.45 -25.85
CA ASP A 512 26.90 0.81 -25.49
C ASP A 512 25.96 1.96 -25.84
N ILE A 513 25.80 2.92 -24.93
CA ILE A 513 24.98 4.12 -25.12
C ILE A 513 25.89 5.34 -25.14
N VAL A 514 25.77 6.17 -26.17
CA VAL A 514 26.47 7.44 -26.32
C VAL A 514 25.44 8.57 -26.38
N LYS A 515 25.43 9.45 -25.38
CA LYS A 515 24.61 10.67 -25.40
C LYS A 515 25.24 11.73 -26.31
N ILE A 516 24.43 12.38 -27.15
CA ILE A 516 24.83 13.38 -28.15
C ILE A 516 23.95 14.63 -27.99
N ASN A 517 24.55 15.81 -27.88
CA ASN A 517 23.83 17.09 -27.73
C ASN A 517 22.87 17.09 -26.53
N CYS A 518 23.30 16.56 -25.39
CA CYS A 518 22.58 16.64 -24.13
C CYS A 518 23.30 17.66 -23.23
N GLU A 519 22.59 18.27 -22.27
CA GLU A 519 23.19 19.27 -21.37
C GLU A 519 24.34 18.71 -20.53
N GLU A 520 24.30 17.39 -20.27
CA GLU A 520 25.40 16.65 -19.65
C GLU A 520 26.48 16.30 -20.67
N ALA A 521 27.76 16.35 -20.26
CA ALA A 521 28.88 15.90 -21.08
C ALA A 521 28.62 14.51 -21.68
N ALA A 522 29.07 14.30 -22.92
CA ALA A 522 28.87 13.05 -23.65
C ALA A 522 29.44 11.88 -22.84
N ASN A 523 28.55 11.12 -22.21
CA ASN A 523 28.90 9.96 -21.40
C ASN A 523 28.69 8.70 -22.25
N HIS A 524 29.77 7.95 -22.45
CA HIS A 524 29.73 6.60 -22.97
C HIS A 524 29.42 5.64 -21.83
N ILE A 525 28.25 5.00 -21.87
CA ILE A 525 27.81 4.06 -20.83
C ILE A 525 27.68 2.68 -21.44
N GLN A 526 28.44 1.73 -20.90
CA GLN A 526 28.38 0.32 -21.29
C GLN A 526 27.45 -0.44 -20.36
N TYR A 527 26.59 -1.26 -20.96
CA TYR A 527 25.67 -2.15 -20.27
C TYR A 527 25.92 -3.60 -20.69
N LEU A 528 25.98 -4.49 -19.69
CA LEU A 528 26.08 -5.92 -19.89
C LEU A 528 24.67 -6.54 -19.93
N CYS A 529 24.37 -7.32 -20.96
CA CYS A 529 23.09 -8.00 -21.10
C CYS A 529 23.04 -9.24 -20.20
N LEU A 530 22.06 -9.27 -19.30
CA LEU A 530 21.86 -10.34 -18.31
C LEU A 530 20.74 -11.30 -18.72
N ALA A 531 19.72 -10.81 -19.41
CA ALA A 531 18.65 -11.62 -20.00
C ALA A 531 17.98 -10.92 -21.18
N THR A 532 17.42 -11.71 -22.09
CA THR A 532 16.47 -11.23 -23.09
C THR A 532 15.11 -11.89 -22.84
N LEU A 533 14.07 -11.08 -22.76
CA LEU A 533 12.70 -11.46 -22.46
C LEU A 533 11.81 -11.18 -23.67
N ASP A 534 11.00 -12.16 -24.05
CA ASP A 534 9.91 -11.96 -25.01
C ASP A 534 8.70 -11.41 -24.27
N LEU A 535 8.33 -10.16 -24.55
CA LEU A 535 7.20 -9.48 -23.90
C LEU A 535 5.97 -9.47 -24.81
N GLY A 536 6.08 -9.96 -26.04
CA GLY A 536 5.04 -9.94 -27.05
C GLY A 536 5.62 -9.92 -28.47
N PRO A 537 4.77 -10.12 -29.49
CA PRO A 537 5.21 -10.32 -30.88
C PRO A 537 6.10 -9.20 -31.43
N ASN A 538 5.90 -7.96 -30.97
CA ASN A 538 6.64 -6.78 -31.38
C ASN A 538 7.36 -6.09 -30.21
N THR A 539 7.51 -6.76 -29.07
CA THR A 539 8.07 -6.16 -27.86
C THR A 539 9.08 -7.09 -27.22
N ARG A 540 10.33 -6.63 -27.13
CA ARG A 540 11.44 -7.36 -26.49
C ARG A 540 11.99 -6.55 -25.32
N GLY A 541 12.19 -7.20 -24.18
CA GLY A 541 12.88 -6.62 -23.04
C GLY A 541 14.29 -7.17 -22.92
N VAL A 542 15.29 -6.31 -22.69
CA VAL A 542 16.67 -6.71 -22.41
C VAL A 542 17.05 -6.21 -21.03
N VAL A 543 17.22 -7.15 -20.10
CA VAL A 543 17.67 -6.87 -18.74
C VAL A 543 19.18 -6.68 -18.77
N THR A 544 19.65 -5.56 -18.24
CA THR A 544 21.05 -5.16 -18.28
C THR A 544 21.55 -4.72 -16.92
N GLY A 545 22.85 -4.84 -16.69
CA GLY A 545 23.56 -4.22 -15.57
C GLY A 545 24.64 -3.27 -16.07
N THR A 546 24.88 -2.17 -15.36
CA THR A 546 26.04 -1.31 -15.65
C THR A 546 27.35 -2.05 -15.38
N LYS A 547 28.45 -1.58 -15.97
CA LYS A 547 29.79 -2.10 -15.64
C LYS A 547 29.97 -2.14 -14.11
N PRO A 548 30.56 -3.23 -13.57
CA PRO A 548 30.86 -3.31 -12.15
C PRO A 548 31.70 -2.11 -11.70
N ASP A 549 31.43 -1.60 -10.50
CA ASP A 549 32.28 -0.60 -9.85
C ASP A 549 33.67 -1.19 -9.52
N ARG A 550 34.54 -0.39 -8.87
CA ARG A 550 35.88 -0.85 -8.46
C ARG A 550 35.84 -2.06 -7.50
N GLU A 551 34.71 -2.28 -6.83
CA GLU A 551 34.49 -3.40 -5.93
C GLU A 551 33.85 -4.60 -6.64
N GLY A 552 33.67 -4.53 -7.96
CA GLY A 552 33.06 -5.60 -8.75
C GLY A 552 31.55 -5.70 -8.59
N ARG A 553 30.88 -4.70 -8.01
CA ARG A 553 29.43 -4.68 -7.83
C ARG A 553 28.75 -3.90 -8.96
N MET A 554 27.73 -4.51 -9.56
CA MET A 554 26.85 -3.77 -10.47
C MET A 554 25.94 -2.87 -9.64
N THR A 555 25.98 -1.57 -9.91
CA THR A 555 25.26 -0.57 -9.10
C THR A 555 23.86 -0.27 -9.61
N LYS A 556 23.59 -0.52 -10.90
CA LYS A 556 22.33 -0.16 -11.55
C LYS A 556 21.89 -1.23 -12.54
N PHE A 557 20.61 -1.56 -12.50
CA PHE A 557 20.00 -2.53 -13.40
C PHE A 557 18.81 -1.92 -14.13
N TYR A 558 18.71 -2.21 -15.42
CA TYR A 558 17.68 -1.64 -16.27
C TYR A 558 17.09 -2.70 -17.18
N CYS A 559 15.82 -2.54 -17.50
CA CYS A 559 15.17 -3.24 -18.60
C CYS A 559 15.01 -2.28 -19.78
N TRP A 560 15.73 -2.55 -20.85
CA TRP A 560 15.60 -1.87 -22.14
C TRP A 560 14.53 -2.57 -22.96
N VAL A 561 13.38 -1.93 -23.11
CA VAL A 561 12.27 -2.43 -23.90
C VAL A 561 12.30 -1.82 -25.28
N PHE A 562 12.37 -2.68 -26.29
CA PHE A 562 12.31 -2.35 -27.70
C PHE A 562 10.92 -2.74 -28.22
N THR A 563 10.14 -1.76 -28.68
CA THR A 563 8.74 -1.97 -29.05
C THR A 563 8.30 -1.17 -30.28
N LEU A 564 7.25 -1.64 -30.94
CA LEU A 564 6.54 -0.94 -32.00
C LEU A 564 5.21 -0.39 -31.47
N ASP A 565 5.06 0.93 -31.50
CA ASP A 565 3.79 1.63 -31.24
C ASP A 565 3.18 2.09 -32.57
N GLY A 566 2.29 1.25 -33.11
CA GLY A 566 1.86 1.34 -34.50
C GLY A 566 3.04 1.08 -35.44
N THR A 567 3.46 2.11 -36.18
CA THR A 567 4.64 2.06 -37.06
C THR A 567 5.89 2.69 -36.43
N LYS A 568 5.77 3.29 -35.23
CA LYS A 568 6.87 3.99 -34.58
C LYS A 568 7.69 3.03 -33.73
N ARG A 569 9.00 3.02 -33.94
CA ARG A 569 9.97 2.28 -33.13
C ARG A 569 10.30 3.07 -31.87
N LYS A 570 10.12 2.46 -30.70
CA LYS A 570 10.35 3.08 -29.40
C LYS A 570 11.29 2.25 -28.54
N ILE A 571 12.08 2.95 -27.74
CA ILE A 571 12.89 2.37 -26.66
C ILE A 571 12.38 2.94 -25.34
N ILE A 572 12.03 2.06 -24.41
CA ILE A 572 11.58 2.42 -23.07
C ILE A 572 12.57 1.81 -22.08
N VAL A 573 13.07 2.61 -21.14
CA VAL A 573 13.96 2.14 -20.08
C VAL A 573 13.17 2.08 -18.79
N LEU A 574 13.14 0.90 -18.19
CA LEU A 574 12.47 0.62 -16.93
C LEU A 574 13.47 0.14 -15.89
N LYS A 575 13.05 0.21 -14.62
CA LYS A 575 13.68 -0.59 -13.57
C LYS A 575 13.63 -2.07 -13.94
N ALA A 576 14.66 -2.83 -13.58
CA ALA A 576 14.75 -4.23 -13.98
C ALA A 576 13.52 -5.04 -13.52
N ALA A 577 13.04 -4.84 -12.29
CA ALA A 577 11.86 -5.54 -11.76
C ALA A 577 10.59 -5.32 -12.60
N ASP A 578 10.47 -4.19 -13.30
CA ASP A 578 9.30 -3.80 -14.09
C ASP A 578 9.36 -4.29 -15.55
N CYS A 579 10.26 -5.22 -15.89
CA CYS A 579 10.43 -5.74 -17.25
C CYS A 579 9.29 -6.70 -17.67
N ASN A 580 8.09 -6.14 -17.87
CA ASN A 580 6.88 -6.86 -18.27
C ASN A 580 6.00 -6.00 -19.18
N MET A 581 5.14 -6.65 -19.99
CA MET A 581 4.29 -5.96 -20.97
C MET A 581 3.33 -4.94 -20.33
N LEU A 582 2.78 -5.24 -19.14
CA LEU A 582 1.86 -4.31 -18.47
C LEU A 582 2.52 -2.98 -18.12
N SER A 583 3.78 -3.00 -17.68
CA SER A 583 4.53 -1.78 -17.39
C SER A 583 4.80 -0.98 -18.66
N VAL A 584 5.03 -1.67 -19.78
CA VAL A 584 5.19 -1.05 -21.11
C VAL A 584 3.89 -0.36 -21.55
N GLU A 585 2.75 -1.05 -21.46
CA GLU A 585 1.42 -0.51 -21.78
C GLU A 585 1.14 0.76 -20.95
N LYS A 586 1.39 0.72 -19.64
CA LYS A 586 1.21 1.90 -18.77
C LYS A 586 2.13 3.07 -19.15
N VAL A 587 3.36 2.84 -19.60
CA VAL A 587 4.25 3.91 -20.09
C VAL A 587 3.74 4.51 -21.41
N LEU A 588 3.18 3.68 -22.29
CA LEU A 588 2.61 4.15 -23.55
C LEU A 588 1.35 4.98 -23.32
N GLU A 589 0.53 4.61 -22.34
CA GLU A 589 -0.67 5.35 -21.90
C GLU A 589 -0.37 6.57 -21.02
N GLY A 590 0.88 6.77 -20.59
CA GLY A 590 1.26 7.88 -19.70
C GLY A 590 0.87 7.68 -18.23
N LEU A 591 0.51 6.45 -17.84
CA LEU A 591 0.16 6.06 -16.47
C LEU A 591 1.39 5.65 -15.64
N LEU A 592 2.55 5.48 -16.28
CA LEU A 592 3.81 5.12 -15.64
C LEU A 592 4.96 5.94 -16.21
N THR A 593 5.72 6.61 -15.35
CA THR A 593 6.93 7.35 -15.76
C THR A 593 8.09 6.36 -15.92
N PRO A 594 8.69 6.22 -17.11
CA PRO A 594 9.88 5.38 -17.29
C PRO A 594 11.15 6.09 -16.82
N GLU A 595 12.26 5.35 -16.70
CA GLU A 595 13.61 5.92 -16.48
C GLU A 595 14.12 6.66 -17.73
N GLY A 596 13.60 6.28 -18.91
CA GLY A 596 13.85 6.94 -20.19
C GLY A 596 12.87 6.48 -21.26
N LYS A 597 12.54 7.35 -22.21
CA LYS A 597 11.64 7.05 -23.34
C LYS A 597 12.16 7.72 -24.61
N PHE A 598 12.50 6.91 -25.61
CA PHE A 598 13.18 7.37 -26.81
C PHE A 598 12.44 6.93 -28.07
N ASP A 599 12.37 7.83 -29.05
CA ASP A 599 11.93 7.51 -30.40
C ASP A 599 13.16 7.15 -31.25
N VAL A 600 13.08 6.03 -31.95
CA VAL A 600 14.13 5.61 -32.90
C VAL A 600 13.89 6.33 -34.22
N VAL A 601 14.91 7.03 -34.72
CA VAL A 601 14.84 7.75 -35.99
C VAL A 601 15.77 7.11 -37.02
N ASP A 602 15.35 7.15 -38.28
CA ASP A 602 16.19 6.68 -39.37
C ASP A 602 17.41 7.58 -39.51
N SER A 603 18.59 6.98 -39.32
CA SER A 603 19.94 7.56 -39.37
C SER A 603 20.07 8.92 -40.05
N VAL A 604 20.57 9.92 -39.32
CA VAL A 604 21.22 11.09 -39.93
C VAL A 604 22.63 10.67 -40.36
N PRO A 605 23.09 10.95 -41.61
CA PRO A 605 24.44 10.58 -42.05
C PRO A 605 25.52 11.11 -41.10
N GLY A 606 26.38 10.22 -40.57
CA GLY A 606 27.52 10.57 -39.71
C GLY A 606 27.24 10.74 -38.21
N ALA A 607 26.04 10.40 -37.72
CA ALA A 607 25.64 10.79 -36.36
C ALA A 607 26.20 9.93 -35.21
N CYS A 608 26.50 8.65 -35.42
CA CYS A 608 27.06 7.82 -34.34
C CYS A 608 28.58 7.76 -34.46
N PRO A 609 29.35 8.24 -33.47
CA PRO A 609 30.79 8.13 -33.50
C PRO A 609 31.16 6.64 -33.54
N PRO A 610 32.10 6.22 -34.41
CA PRO A 610 32.62 4.86 -34.35
C PRO A 610 33.18 4.64 -32.95
N LEU A 611 33.03 3.43 -32.41
CA LEU A 611 33.72 3.04 -31.18
C LEU A 611 35.20 3.25 -31.45
N GLY A 612 35.76 4.35 -30.94
CA GLY A 612 37.19 4.58 -31.00
C GLY A 612 37.86 3.37 -30.37
N ASN A 613 38.85 2.80 -31.04
CA ASN A 613 39.66 1.71 -30.49
C ASN A 613 39.94 2.03 -29.01
N GLU A 614 39.60 1.12 -28.09
CA GLU A 614 39.54 1.30 -26.63
C GLU A 614 40.86 1.81 -25.96
N GLY A 615 41.88 2.19 -26.73
CA GLY A 615 43.15 2.75 -26.28
C GLY A 615 43.33 4.28 -26.36
N GLN A 616 42.34 5.08 -26.77
CA GLN A 616 42.53 6.55 -26.92
C GLN A 616 41.58 7.48 -26.15
N TYR A 617 40.58 6.96 -25.45
CA TYR A 617 39.87 7.76 -24.44
C TYR A 617 40.70 7.75 -23.16
N ASN A 618 41.68 8.66 -23.10
CA ASN A 618 42.38 8.98 -21.87
C ASN A 618 41.35 9.18 -20.76
N SER A 619 41.58 8.53 -19.62
CA SER A 619 40.95 8.82 -18.34
C SER A 619 40.95 10.33 -18.12
N VAL A 620 39.86 11.01 -18.46
CA VAL A 620 39.59 12.33 -17.93
C VAL A 620 39.50 12.11 -16.43
N ASN A 621 40.48 12.67 -15.70
CA ASN A 621 40.50 12.67 -14.26
C ASN A 621 39.12 13.06 -13.77
N MET A 622 38.37 12.10 -13.20
CA MET A 622 37.25 12.42 -12.36
C MET A 622 37.81 13.25 -11.21
N ILE A 623 37.46 14.53 -11.20
CA ILE A 623 37.68 15.40 -10.05
C ILE A 623 36.96 14.70 -8.88
N PRO A 624 37.64 14.46 -7.74
CA PRO A 624 36.97 13.92 -6.58
C PRO A 624 35.91 14.94 -6.16
N ILE A 625 34.64 14.52 -6.22
CA ILE A 625 33.57 15.26 -5.56
C ILE A 625 33.89 15.16 -4.07
N GLU A 626 34.25 16.29 -3.46
CA GLU A 626 34.39 16.39 -2.01
C GLU A 626 33.13 15.83 -1.35
N GLU A 627 33.37 14.88 -0.45
CA GLU A 627 32.36 14.28 0.41
C GLU A 627 31.68 15.40 1.19
N ILE A 628 30.40 15.66 0.89
CA ILE A 628 29.53 16.36 1.82
C ILE A 628 29.36 15.41 3.01
N PRO A 629 29.76 15.80 4.24
CA PRO A 629 29.55 14.96 5.40
C PRO A 629 28.04 14.85 5.64
N LEU A 630 27.48 13.69 5.31
CA LEU A 630 26.16 13.27 5.77
C LEU A 630 26.23 13.18 7.30
N THR A 631 25.81 14.25 7.95
CA THR A 631 25.56 14.26 9.38
C THR A 631 24.32 13.40 9.60
N ILE A 632 24.54 12.12 9.90
CA ILE A 632 23.48 11.21 10.33
C ILE A 632 22.99 11.72 11.69
N HIS A 633 21.80 12.32 11.71
CA HIS A 633 21.06 12.48 12.96
C HIS A 633 20.65 11.08 13.43
N GLU A 634 21.43 10.52 14.36
CA GLU A 634 21.01 9.38 15.18
C GLU A 634 19.75 9.77 15.96
N ARG A 635 18.58 9.36 15.45
CA ARG A 635 17.38 9.26 16.26
C ARG A 635 17.57 8.10 17.22
N SER A 636 17.75 8.41 18.49
CA SER A 636 17.82 7.47 19.61
C SER A 636 16.59 6.56 19.62
N THR A 637 16.76 5.31 19.21
CA THR A 637 15.83 4.23 19.56
C THR A 637 16.35 3.58 20.83
N SER A 638 15.60 3.79 21.92
CA SER A 638 15.80 3.18 23.22
C SER A 638 15.77 1.65 23.10
N ARG A 639 16.90 1.00 23.39
CA ARG A 639 16.99 -0.45 23.64
C ARG A 639 16.23 -0.81 24.92
N PRO A 640 15.36 -1.83 24.93
CA PRO A 640 14.96 -2.48 26.16
C PRO A 640 16.02 -3.50 26.59
N ASN A 641 16.39 -3.45 27.87
CA ASN A 641 17.28 -4.39 28.54
C ASN A 641 16.71 -5.82 28.49
N SER A 642 17.47 -6.74 27.90
CA SER A 642 17.22 -8.19 28.03
C SER A 642 17.75 -8.67 29.39
N ILE A 643 16.83 -8.99 30.29
CA ILE A 643 17.11 -9.69 31.55
C ILE A 643 17.29 -11.18 31.23
N ASN A 644 18.48 -11.71 31.54
CA ASN A 644 18.80 -13.13 31.52
C ASN A 644 18.03 -13.85 32.64
N THR A 645 17.08 -14.72 32.28
CA THR A 645 16.54 -15.74 33.18
C THR A 645 16.82 -17.13 32.62
N LYS A 646 17.63 -17.90 33.37
CA LYS A 646 17.87 -19.34 33.17
C LYS A 646 16.58 -20.13 33.44
N PRO A 647 16.30 -21.21 32.70
CA PRO A 647 15.26 -22.16 33.08
C PRO A 647 15.79 -23.16 34.13
N PRO A 648 14.93 -23.68 35.03
CA PRO A 648 15.29 -24.73 35.96
C PRO A 648 15.22 -26.11 35.28
N ILE A 649 16.16 -26.96 35.66
CA ILE A 649 16.24 -28.37 35.33
C ILE A 649 15.29 -29.12 36.27
N THR A 650 14.33 -29.87 35.73
CA THR A 650 13.58 -30.88 36.47
C THR A 650 13.84 -32.27 35.90
N ASN A 651 14.49 -33.09 36.73
CA ASN A 651 14.66 -34.53 36.56
C ASN A 651 13.31 -35.24 36.65
N VAL A 652 13.01 -36.12 35.70
CA VAL A 652 12.06 -37.22 35.92
C VAL A 652 12.70 -38.51 35.38
N GLN A 653 12.97 -39.42 36.31
CA GLN A 653 13.30 -40.82 36.08
C GLN A 653 12.01 -41.62 35.81
N SER A 654 12.03 -42.50 34.81
CA SER A 654 11.32 -43.80 34.82
C SER A 654 11.86 -44.64 33.66
N GLN A 655 12.83 -45.51 33.91
CA GLN A 655 12.66 -46.96 34.11
C GLN A 655 12.16 -47.72 32.87
N HIS A 656 13.10 -48.47 32.32
CA HIS A 656 12.96 -49.62 31.44
C HIS A 656 11.92 -50.64 31.92
N THR A 657 11.16 -51.18 30.98
CA THR A 657 10.95 -52.63 30.88
C THR A 657 10.88 -53.02 29.41
N ASP A 658 11.78 -53.92 29.03
CA ASP A 658 11.78 -54.68 27.79
C ASP A 658 10.53 -55.57 27.67
N ASN A 659 10.04 -55.79 26.45
CA ASN A 659 9.64 -57.13 26.06
C ASN A 659 9.69 -57.34 24.54
N LYS A 660 10.37 -58.44 24.18
CA LYS A 660 10.55 -59.00 22.83
C LYS A 660 9.38 -59.94 22.49
N SER A 661 8.93 -59.90 21.24
CA SER A 661 8.52 -61.04 20.40
C SER A 661 8.14 -60.47 19.02
N ALA A 662 8.81 -60.76 17.90
CA ALA A 662 9.06 -62.02 17.18
C ALA A 662 7.86 -62.57 16.39
N SER A 663 8.13 -62.84 15.10
CA SER A 663 7.31 -63.53 14.09
C SER A 663 6.23 -62.64 13.40
N SER A 664 5.95 -62.75 12.09
CA SER A 664 6.25 -63.78 11.11
C SER A 664 6.14 -63.25 9.68
N ARG A 665 6.81 -63.96 8.76
CA ARG A 665 6.78 -63.83 7.30
C ARG A 665 5.38 -63.91 6.69
N GLY A 666 5.21 -63.28 5.51
CA GLY A 666 4.07 -63.49 4.61
C GLY A 666 4.28 -62.84 3.25
N SER A 667 4.98 -63.54 2.36
CA SER A 667 5.00 -63.31 0.90
C SER A 667 3.62 -63.60 0.31
N TYR A 668 3.15 -62.85 -0.69
CA TYR A 668 2.65 -63.38 -1.97
C TYR A 668 2.35 -62.25 -2.97
N ALA A 669 2.69 -62.54 -4.21
CA ALA A 669 2.53 -61.72 -5.39
C ALA A 669 1.14 -61.88 -6.04
N SER A 670 0.92 -61.02 -7.04
CA SER A 670 0.23 -61.31 -8.31
C SER A 670 -1.27 -60.96 -8.45
N SER A 671 -1.49 -60.02 -9.38
CA SER A 671 -2.28 -60.17 -10.62
C SER A 671 -3.80 -59.86 -10.63
N ILE A 672 -4.23 -58.84 -11.40
CA ILE A 672 -4.76 -58.83 -12.80
C ILE A 672 -6.32 -58.90 -12.83
N VAL A 673 -6.90 -58.09 -13.73
CA VAL A 673 -8.20 -58.20 -14.45
C VAL A 673 -9.39 -57.42 -13.85
N MET A 674 -9.77 -56.32 -14.51
CA MET A 674 -11.06 -56.21 -15.25
C MET A 674 -11.26 -54.78 -15.77
N ALA A 675 -11.05 -54.65 -17.07
CA ALA A 675 -11.56 -53.56 -17.88
C ALA A 675 -13.01 -53.86 -18.29
N LEU A 676 -13.75 -52.77 -18.56
CA LEU A 676 -14.93 -52.68 -19.43
C LEU A 676 -16.21 -53.39 -18.97
N ILE A 677 -17.28 -52.60 -18.76
CA ILE A 677 -18.61 -52.85 -19.32
C ILE A 677 -19.51 -51.59 -19.15
N ILE A 678 -19.90 -51.07 -20.31
CA ILE A 678 -21.21 -50.47 -20.65
C ILE A 678 -21.45 -48.98 -20.31
N GLN A 679 -21.03 -48.21 -21.30
CA GLN A 679 -21.76 -47.12 -21.94
C GLN A 679 -23.18 -47.57 -22.41
N SER A 680 -24.24 -47.29 -21.64
CA SER A 680 -25.59 -47.01 -22.18
C SER A 680 -26.53 -46.54 -21.06
N LEU A 681 -26.91 -45.26 -21.07
CA LEU A 681 -28.31 -44.82 -20.94
C LEU A 681 -28.36 -43.29 -21.13
N LEU A 682 -28.36 -42.97 -22.42
CA LEU A 682 -28.92 -41.79 -23.06
C LEU A 682 -30.16 -41.22 -22.35
N THR A 683 -30.18 -39.88 -22.26
CA THR A 683 -31.31 -38.97 -22.51
C THR A 683 -32.65 -39.16 -21.80
N ARG A 684 -33.17 -38.02 -21.30
CA ARG A 684 -34.54 -37.64 -20.89
C ARG A 684 -34.57 -37.36 -19.38
N LYS A 685 -34.82 -36.14 -18.90
CA LYS A 685 -36.03 -35.34 -19.14
C LYS A 685 -35.81 -33.85 -18.81
N ASN A 686 -36.34 -32.99 -19.68
CA ASN A 686 -36.82 -31.65 -19.35
C ASN A 686 -38.08 -31.71 -18.46
N LEU A 687 -38.40 -30.56 -17.85
CA LEU A 687 -39.64 -30.13 -17.17
C LEU A 687 -39.77 -30.44 -15.67
N ALA A 688 -39.46 -29.42 -14.86
CA ALA A 688 -40.43 -28.70 -14.02
C ALA A 688 -39.97 -27.24 -13.89
#